data_AF-A0A1Q5G397-F1
#
_entry.id   AF-A0A1Q5G397-F1
#
_cell.length_a   1.000
_cell.length_b   1.000
_cell.length_c   1.000
_cell.angle_alpha   90.00
_cell.angle_beta   90.00
_cell.angle_gamma   90.00
#
_symmetry.space_group_name_H-M   'P 1'
#
loop_
_entity.id
_entity.type
_entity.pdbx_description
1 polymer ?
#
loop_
_entity_poly.entity_id
_entity_poly.type
_entity_poly.pdbx_seq_one_letter_code
_entity_poly.pdbx_strand_id
1 'polypeptide(L)'
;MTPVVDAGLRRLRHLGDVQGAAFHAARDQMRKAEQQLPRLLEEISQTALAADPVVLYSRLHVLDAMRRSSQPGHVMFGSDALVEFYGGLVTAMPADQVLQRLGAHFHPQGLFDLDRLLREYARAESLAHQAKVLREGAADKQTSVLHMLQMEQRFDRMQGYLAQLRPIFEEITAPLADASRAVLGFALHQALEAADMYHARQTARLGEVMTEFNNASALLAPSAGREQRLQVAATLTAGVATFGASPVEDDLPGVLATELNVPHEEMIRLVAALITPLGSQPALKTLGDTNSLRRRPVIGLDTPRSLWARPGDFIHEALDWAADACRDHSDLLKRFDKQRQDGCEELVRRSLAAVFGETYVHHGAAYPDPGNPDIDVLVAMPGAVIVVEAKGGRFTDPARRAAPDRVNKKTREFVDKALAQNARTIAYLDSGKGTLRSRNKKRLLLPDHLPPAVSVIVTLERVDPFATHLPDGGKRSAEPKDGTWLVTLADLMMVADILRHPAEFYAYARTRAAIAKAGGPRVFVEADALAAWLDHRVQPVEPAPDEIVLLDTGSEAVNDYYTHVITLGSVSPARPDSGVLEEVLDALDVVHHERPQDWNDLAIAALAVQPEDWRPVRKALRAAQPVTTVTRRARKRARRAADGIRLSPQLTVYVRSSTDETSPSPLGPAALLLRTR
;
A
#
# COMPACT_ATOMS: atom_id res chain seq x y z
N MET A 1 23.15 8.90 16.75
CA MET A 1 22.88 7.45 16.82
C MET A 1 23.65 6.82 15.68
N THR A 2 24.44 5.78 15.93
CA THR A 2 25.04 4.99 14.85
C THR A 2 24.14 3.79 14.64
N PRO A 3 23.29 3.76 13.59
CA PRO A 3 22.51 2.57 13.30
C PRO A 3 23.48 1.43 12.99
N VAL A 4 23.29 0.29 13.65
CA VAL A 4 23.82 -0.98 13.15
C VAL A 4 22.74 -1.52 12.22
N VAL A 5 23.05 -1.56 10.93
CA VAL A 5 22.21 -2.20 9.91
C VAL A 5 22.69 -3.64 9.79
N ASP A 6 21.82 -4.59 10.08
CA ASP A 6 22.09 -6.02 9.87
C ASP A 6 20.86 -6.65 9.20
N ALA A 7 21.05 -7.27 8.04
CA ALA A 7 20.01 -7.95 7.26
C ALA A 7 18.70 -7.17 7.06
N GLY A 8 18.78 -5.88 6.72
CA GLY A 8 17.60 -5.04 6.51
C GLY A 8 16.90 -4.58 7.80
N LEU A 9 17.54 -4.73 8.96
CA LEU A 9 17.02 -4.23 10.24
C LEU A 9 17.81 -3.02 10.73
N ARG A 10 17.10 -2.01 11.25
CA ARG A 10 17.68 -0.88 11.99
C ARG A 10 17.32 -0.99 13.47
N ARG A 11 18.33 -1.06 14.33
CA ARG A 11 18.17 -1.07 15.79
C ARG A 11 18.40 0.31 16.39
N LEU A 12 17.43 0.77 17.17
CA LEU A 12 17.45 2.06 17.88
C LEU A 12 17.20 1.79 19.38
N ARG A 13 18.01 2.37 20.26
CA ARG A 13 17.73 2.32 21.72
C ARG A 13 17.11 3.62 22.20
N HIS A 14 16.18 3.52 23.14
CA HIS A 14 15.52 4.65 23.77
C HIS A 14 16.56 5.53 24.44
N LEU A 15 16.49 6.84 24.17
CA LEU A 15 17.41 7.83 24.73
C LEU A 15 16.99 8.13 26.18
N GLY A 16 17.15 7.16 27.08
CA GLY A 16 17.24 7.47 28.51
C GLY A 16 18.53 8.25 28.72
N ASP A 17 18.41 9.53 29.09
CA ASP A 17 19.50 10.40 29.56
C ASP A 17 20.48 11.01 28.54
N VAL A 18 20.08 11.26 27.28
CA VAL A 18 20.91 12.11 26.39
C VAL A 18 20.65 13.60 26.66
N GLN A 19 21.19 14.08 27.78
CA GLN A 19 21.38 15.51 28.04
C GLN A 19 22.67 15.98 27.35
N GLY A 20 22.56 16.42 26.10
CA GLY A 20 23.72 16.85 25.31
C GLY A 20 23.41 18.01 24.38
N ALA A 21 24.48 18.68 23.90
CA ALA A 21 24.37 19.84 23.00
C ALA A 21 23.54 19.55 21.73
N ALA A 22 23.60 18.31 21.20
CA ALA A 22 22.80 17.89 20.04
C ALA A 22 21.28 17.86 20.36
N PHE A 23 20.89 17.43 21.56
CA PHE A 23 19.49 17.44 22.00
C PHE A 23 18.98 18.88 22.17
N HIS A 24 19.78 19.76 22.77
CA HIS A 24 19.43 21.18 22.88
C HIS A 24 19.30 21.85 21.50
N ALA A 25 20.23 21.59 20.58
CA ALA A 25 20.17 22.09 19.22
C ALA A 25 18.91 21.59 18.48
N ALA A 26 18.56 20.31 18.61
CA ALA A 26 17.33 19.76 18.04
C ALA A 26 16.07 20.42 18.62
N ARG A 27 16.02 20.62 19.95
CA ARG A 27 14.91 21.30 20.62
C ARG A 27 14.76 22.76 20.19
N ASP A 28 15.88 23.45 19.97
CA ASP A 28 15.87 24.83 19.45
C ASP A 28 15.41 24.89 18.00
N GLN A 29 15.84 23.94 17.15
CA GLN A 29 15.34 23.82 15.77
C GLN A 29 13.83 23.57 15.74
N MET A 30 13.33 22.66 16.59
CA MET A 30 11.92 22.35 16.76
C MET A 30 11.08 23.55 17.20
N ARG A 31 11.54 24.32 18.19
CA ARG A 31 10.88 25.56 18.62
C ARG A 31 10.87 26.62 17.52
N LYS A 32 11.97 26.78 16.78
CA LYS A 32 12.03 27.69 15.63
C LYS A 32 11.05 27.28 14.54
N ALA A 33 10.92 25.99 14.26
CA ALA A 33 9.97 25.46 13.30
C ALA A 33 8.52 25.82 13.67
N GLU A 34 8.13 25.62 14.94
CA GLU A 34 6.79 26.00 15.44
C GLU A 34 6.50 27.50 15.25
N GLN A 35 7.49 28.36 15.50
CA GLN A 35 7.38 29.81 15.34
C GLN A 35 7.32 30.25 13.86
N GLN A 36 7.89 29.46 12.95
CA GLN A 36 7.92 29.76 11.51
C GLN A 36 6.62 29.43 10.79
N LEU A 37 5.83 28.48 11.28
CA LEU A 37 4.62 27.99 10.61
C LEU A 37 3.63 29.11 10.22
N PRO A 38 3.22 30.04 11.12
CA PRO A 38 2.28 31.09 10.75
C PRO A 38 2.81 32.01 9.65
N ARG A 39 4.10 32.36 9.73
CA ARG A 39 4.76 33.23 8.74
C ARG A 39 4.84 32.55 7.38
N LEU A 40 5.25 31.28 7.34
CA LEU A 40 5.34 30.51 6.09
C LEU A 40 3.94 30.36 5.45
N LEU A 41 2.90 30.15 6.24
CA LEU A 41 1.52 30.07 5.75
C LEU A 41 1.04 31.40 5.14
N GLU A 42 1.40 32.52 5.77
CA GLU A 42 1.14 33.86 5.24
C GLU A 42 1.91 34.12 3.93
N GLU A 43 3.20 33.79 3.89
CA GLU A 43 4.03 33.90 2.68
C GLU A 43 3.46 33.06 1.53
N ILE A 44 3.05 31.81 1.77
CA ILE A 44 2.39 30.95 0.79
C ILE A 44 1.14 31.63 0.22
N SER A 45 0.29 32.18 1.11
CA SER A 45 -0.95 32.83 0.72
C SER A 45 -0.70 34.11 -0.11
N GLN A 46 0.29 34.91 0.28
CA GLN A 46 0.70 36.10 -0.46
C GLN A 46 1.28 35.76 -1.84
N THR A 47 2.15 34.75 -1.92
CA THR A 47 2.71 34.26 -3.19
C THR A 47 1.60 33.76 -4.12
N ALA A 48 0.62 33.03 -3.58
CA ALA A 48 -0.53 32.55 -4.35
C ALA A 48 -1.35 33.71 -4.92
N LEU A 49 -1.71 34.69 -4.08
CA LEU A 49 -2.54 35.86 -4.45
C LEU A 49 -1.80 36.89 -5.32
N ALA A 50 -0.46 36.81 -5.40
CA ALA A 50 0.32 37.59 -6.36
C ALA A 50 0.19 37.05 -7.80
N ALA A 51 -0.35 35.85 -7.98
CA ALA A 51 -0.59 35.19 -9.26
C ALA A 51 -2.04 34.66 -9.32
N ASP A 52 -2.31 33.69 -10.20
CA ASP A 52 -3.56 32.92 -10.23
C ASP A 52 -3.40 31.68 -9.33
N PRO A 53 -4.05 31.62 -8.14
CA PRO A 53 -3.87 30.53 -7.20
C PRO A 53 -4.29 29.16 -7.76
N VAL A 54 -5.35 29.15 -8.58
CA VAL A 54 -5.98 27.94 -9.13
C VAL A 54 -5.09 27.36 -10.23
N VAL A 55 -4.60 28.19 -11.14
CA VAL A 55 -3.68 27.72 -12.18
C VAL A 55 -2.32 27.33 -11.57
N LEU A 56 -1.82 28.05 -10.55
CA LEU A 56 -0.62 27.63 -9.83
C LEU A 56 -0.76 26.24 -9.20
N TYR A 57 -1.94 25.89 -8.68
CA TYR A 57 -2.20 24.56 -8.12
C TYR A 57 -2.02 23.47 -9.17
N SER A 58 -2.58 23.68 -10.37
CA SER A 58 -2.40 22.73 -11.47
C SER A 58 -0.95 22.63 -11.97
N ARG A 59 -0.23 23.76 -12.04
CA ARG A 59 1.20 23.78 -12.42
C ARG A 59 2.08 23.03 -11.42
N LEU A 60 1.78 23.15 -10.13
CA LEU A 60 2.50 22.42 -9.08
C LEU A 60 2.33 20.90 -9.22
N HIS A 61 1.16 20.43 -9.63
CA HIS A 61 0.95 19.00 -9.90
C HIS A 61 1.82 18.48 -11.04
N VAL A 62 1.96 19.23 -12.13
CA VAL A 62 2.87 18.85 -13.23
C VAL A 62 4.32 18.87 -12.77
N LEU A 63 4.72 19.90 -12.02
CA LEU A 63 6.08 19.97 -11.45
C LEU A 63 6.38 18.80 -10.51
N ASP A 64 5.41 18.39 -9.70
CA ASP A 64 5.51 17.22 -8.83
C ASP A 64 5.64 15.92 -9.66
N ALA A 65 4.79 15.71 -10.65
CA ALA A 65 4.83 14.56 -11.54
C ALA A 65 6.20 14.43 -12.23
N MET A 66 6.74 15.52 -12.78
CA MET A 66 8.07 15.54 -13.41
C MET A 66 9.19 15.11 -12.44
N ARG A 67 9.10 15.50 -11.17
CA ARG A 67 10.08 15.10 -10.16
C ARG A 67 9.94 13.64 -9.75
N ARG A 68 8.72 13.14 -9.59
CA ARG A 68 8.46 11.72 -9.31
C ARG A 68 9.01 10.82 -10.41
N SER A 69 8.98 11.27 -11.67
CA SER A 69 9.57 10.55 -12.79
C SER A 69 11.10 10.62 -12.88
N SER A 70 11.75 11.55 -12.15
CA SER A 70 13.19 11.81 -12.27
C SER A 70 13.98 11.62 -10.97
N GLN A 71 13.31 11.40 -9.84
CA GLN A 71 13.92 11.24 -8.53
C GLN A 71 13.46 9.94 -7.86
N PRO A 72 14.30 9.31 -7.02
CA PRO A 72 13.89 8.15 -6.25
C PRO A 72 12.67 8.42 -5.36
N GLY A 73 11.78 7.44 -5.21
CA GLY A 73 10.53 7.59 -4.48
C GLY A 73 10.70 8.11 -3.03
N HIS A 74 11.75 7.66 -2.33
CA HIS A 74 12.02 8.11 -0.96
C HIS A 74 12.36 9.61 -0.84
N VAL A 75 12.87 10.24 -1.91
CA VAL A 75 13.12 11.69 -1.96
C VAL A 75 11.83 12.48 -2.14
N MET A 76 10.84 11.86 -2.80
CA MET A 76 9.57 12.46 -3.17
C MET A 76 8.43 12.09 -2.23
N PHE A 77 8.68 11.29 -1.19
CA PHE A 77 7.66 10.91 -0.21
C PHE A 77 6.97 12.15 0.41
N GLY A 78 5.63 12.14 0.41
CA GLY A 78 4.79 13.22 0.93
C GLY A 78 4.69 14.47 0.07
N SER A 79 5.29 14.49 -1.13
CA SER A 79 5.16 15.62 -2.07
C SER A 79 3.73 15.86 -2.56
N ASP A 80 2.94 14.79 -2.72
CA ASP A 80 1.51 14.86 -3.04
C ASP A 80 0.74 15.57 -1.94
N ALA A 81 1.00 15.23 -0.68
CA ALA A 81 0.37 15.87 0.46
C ALA A 81 0.61 17.39 0.47
N LEU A 82 1.78 17.85 -0.03
CA LEU A 82 2.09 19.28 -0.10
C LEU A 82 1.29 20.00 -1.17
N VAL A 83 1.22 19.40 -2.37
CA VAL A 83 0.45 20.00 -3.47
C VAL A 83 -1.04 19.97 -3.14
N GLU A 84 -1.53 18.86 -2.60
CA GLU A 84 -2.90 18.70 -2.10
C GLU A 84 -3.24 19.74 -1.01
N PHE A 85 -2.34 19.94 -0.04
CA PHE A 85 -2.49 20.97 0.98
C PHE A 85 -2.58 22.36 0.39
N TYR A 86 -1.76 22.69 -0.61
CA TYR A 86 -1.89 23.96 -1.31
C TYR A 86 -3.26 24.11 -2.00
N GLY A 87 -3.76 23.06 -2.68
CA GLY A 87 -5.12 23.08 -3.22
C GLY A 87 -6.17 23.29 -2.12
N GLY A 88 -5.96 22.68 -0.94
CA GLY A 88 -6.79 22.90 0.24
C GLY A 88 -6.77 24.34 0.75
N LEU A 89 -5.60 25.01 0.70
CA LEU A 89 -5.46 26.43 1.02
C LEU A 89 -6.19 27.30 -0.01
N VAL A 90 -6.11 26.98 -1.31
CA VAL A 90 -6.85 27.71 -2.36
C VAL A 90 -8.35 27.67 -2.09
N THR A 91 -8.89 26.51 -1.69
CA THR A 91 -10.33 26.38 -1.35
C THR A 91 -10.68 26.89 0.05
N ALA A 92 -9.69 27.19 0.90
CA ALA A 92 -9.88 27.89 2.17
C ALA A 92 -9.94 29.42 1.99
N MET A 93 -9.34 29.97 0.93
CA MET A 93 -9.33 31.40 0.64
C MET A 93 -10.74 31.94 0.31
N PRO A 94 -11.01 33.22 0.59
CA PRO A 94 -12.25 33.87 0.16
C PRO A 94 -12.43 33.79 -1.38
N ALA A 95 -13.61 33.37 -1.81
CA ALA A 95 -13.90 33.11 -3.22
C ALA A 95 -13.67 34.34 -4.10
N ASP A 96 -14.08 35.53 -3.64
CA ASP A 96 -13.90 36.79 -4.35
C ASP A 96 -12.43 37.12 -4.62
N GLN A 97 -11.53 36.85 -3.66
CA GLN A 97 -10.09 37.08 -3.82
C GLN A 97 -9.48 36.15 -4.86
N VAL A 98 -9.87 34.88 -4.87
CA VAL A 98 -9.37 33.91 -5.84
C VAL A 98 -9.92 34.23 -7.24
N LEU A 99 -11.21 34.52 -7.37
CA LEU A 99 -11.86 34.83 -8.65
C LEU A 99 -11.29 36.10 -9.30
N GLN A 100 -10.96 37.14 -8.51
CA GLN A 100 -10.32 38.37 -9.01
C GLN A 100 -8.92 38.14 -9.60
N ARG A 101 -8.28 37.02 -9.26
CA ARG A 101 -6.93 36.66 -9.70
C ARG A 101 -6.90 35.66 -10.84
N LEU A 102 -8.05 35.16 -11.28
CA LEU A 102 -8.12 34.25 -12.42
C LEU A 102 -7.55 34.91 -13.68
N GLY A 103 -6.61 34.23 -14.34
CA GLY A 103 -5.91 34.75 -15.51
C GLY A 103 -4.86 35.83 -15.22
N ALA A 104 -4.50 36.07 -13.95
CA ALA A 104 -3.42 36.99 -13.61
C ALA A 104 -2.09 36.57 -14.26
N HIS A 105 -1.24 37.55 -14.56
CA HIS A 105 0.04 37.33 -15.24
C HIS A 105 0.92 36.34 -14.48
N PHE A 106 1.40 35.31 -15.18
CA PHE A 106 2.28 34.29 -14.60
C PHE A 106 3.75 34.65 -14.75
N HIS A 107 4.49 34.57 -13.65
CA HIS A 107 5.96 34.62 -13.67
C HIS A 107 6.51 33.25 -13.22
N PRO A 108 7.42 32.60 -13.99
CA PRO A 108 8.00 31.30 -13.67
C PRO A 108 8.55 31.18 -12.24
N GLN A 109 9.18 32.24 -11.74
CA GLN A 109 9.72 32.28 -10.37
C GLN A 109 8.65 32.03 -9.29
N GLY A 110 7.40 32.48 -9.50
CA GLY A 110 6.33 32.28 -8.51
C GLY A 110 5.99 30.80 -8.29
N LEU A 111 6.13 29.96 -9.32
CA LEU A 111 5.96 28.51 -9.19
C LEU A 111 7.04 27.89 -8.29
N PHE A 112 8.30 28.27 -8.50
CA PHE A 112 9.43 27.74 -7.72
C PHE A 112 9.46 28.30 -6.29
N ASP A 113 9.08 29.56 -6.11
CA ASP A 113 8.96 30.17 -4.78
C ASP A 113 7.88 29.48 -3.96
N LEU A 114 6.70 29.23 -4.56
CA LEU A 114 5.62 28.54 -3.90
C LEU A 114 6.00 27.09 -3.54
N ASP A 115 6.62 26.35 -4.46
CA ASP A 115 7.10 25.00 -4.18
C ASP A 115 8.14 24.97 -3.03
N ARG A 116 9.09 25.90 -3.04
CA ARG A 116 10.08 26.05 -1.96
C ARG A 116 9.38 26.32 -0.63
N LEU A 117 8.44 27.26 -0.60
CA LEU A 117 7.69 27.62 0.61
C LEU A 117 6.88 26.43 1.15
N LEU A 118 6.23 25.64 0.28
CA LEU A 118 5.50 24.44 0.69
C LEU A 118 6.44 23.39 1.31
N ARG A 119 7.64 23.19 0.76
CA ARG A 119 8.64 22.27 1.32
C ARG A 119 9.19 22.76 2.66
N GLU A 120 9.43 24.06 2.80
CA GLU A 120 9.84 24.68 4.07
C GLU A 120 8.74 24.54 5.13
N TYR A 121 7.48 24.76 4.74
CA TYR A 121 6.32 24.56 5.60
C TYR A 121 6.20 23.11 6.08
N ALA A 122 6.27 22.14 5.16
CA ALA A 122 6.23 20.72 5.47
C ALA A 122 7.32 20.28 6.45
N ARG A 123 8.55 20.76 6.23
CA ARG A 123 9.68 20.50 7.11
C ARG A 123 9.44 21.09 8.49
N ALA A 124 8.95 22.33 8.56
CA ALA A 124 8.62 22.98 9.81
C ALA A 124 7.51 22.23 10.57
N GLU A 125 6.48 21.76 9.86
CA GLU A 125 5.38 21.00 10.46
C GLU A 125 5.85 19.64 10.97
N SER A 126 6.67 18.92 10.20
CA SER A 126 7.27 17.65 10.62
C SER A 126 8.11 17.83 11.90
N LEU A 127 8.95 18.86 11.95
CA LEU A 127 9.75 19.19 13.15
C LEU A 127 8.87 19.59 14.34
N ALA A 128 7.84 20.40 14.13
CA ALA A 128 6.89 20.78 15.17
C ALA A 128 6.14 19.57 15.73
N HIS A 129 5.77 18.62 14.85
CA HIS A 129 5.16 17.37 15.29
C HIS A 129 6.14 16.53 16.09
N GLN A 130 7.38 16.33 15.62
CA GLN A 130 8.40 15.60 16.38
C GLN A 130 8.67 16.26 17.74
N ALA A 131 8.65 17.59 17.81
CA ALA A 131 8.76 18.33 19.06
C ALA A 131 7.63 17.99 20.03
N LYS A 132 6.40 17.92 19.51
CA LYS A 132 5.23 17.50 20.27
C LYS A 132 5.41 16.07 20.79
N VAL A 133 5.81 15.13 19.94
CA VAL A 133 6.08 13.73 20.32
C VAL A 133 7.14 13.65 21.42
N LEU A 134 8.23 14.41 21.31
CA LEU A 134 9.30 14.42 22.33
C LEU A 134 8.86 15.06 23.65
N ARG A 135 8.00 16.09 23.63
CA ARG A 135 7.49 16.75 24.84
C ARG A 135 6.46 15.92 25.58
N GLU A 136 5.52 15.34 24.84
CA GLU A 136 4.45 14.49 25.38
C GLU A 136 4.99 13.11 25.77
N GLY A 137 6.11 12.70 25.15
CA GLY A 137 6.66 11.36 25.25
C GLY A 137 5.81 10.35 24.48
N ALA A 138 6.41 9.23 24.09
CA ALA A 138 5.66 8.02 23.78
C ALA A 138 5.56 7.20 25.07
N ALA A 139 4.90 7.77 26.10
CA ALA A 139 4.85 7.18 27.44
C ALA A 139 4.32 5.73 27.43
N ASP A 140 3.53 5.39 26.40
CA ASP A 140 3.04 4.04 26.13
C ASP A 140 2.91 3.73 24.63
N LYS A 141 2.60 2.46 24.32
CA LYS A 141 2.35 1.97 22.95
C LYS A 141 1.20 2.71 22.26
N GLN A 142 0.17 3.11 23.01
CA GLN A 142 -1.00 3.80 22.45
C GLN A 142 -0.61 5.17 21.90
N THR A 143 0.18 5.93 22.63
CA THR A 143 0.67 7.25 22.21
C THR A 143 1.53 7.14 20.94
N SER A 144 2.31 6.07 20.80
CA SER A 144 3.05 5.77 19.56
C SER A 144 2.13 5.56 18.35
N VAL A 145 1.03 4.79 18.51
CA VAL A 145 0.01 4.60 17.44
C VAL A 145 -0.56 5.94 16.99
N LEU A 146 -0.92 6.79 17.94
CA LEU A 146 -1.53 8.08 17.63
C LEU A 146 -0.57 8.98 16.84
N HIS A 147 0.72 8.97 17.19
CA HIS A 147 1.73 9.71 16.43
C HIS A 147 1.94 9.17 15.02
N MET A 148 1.95 7.86 14.83
CA MET A 148 2.05 7.27 13.50
C MET A 148 0.83 7.57 12.63
N LEU A 149 -0.39 7.45 13.18
CA LEU A 149 -1.62 7.84 12.48
C LEU A 149 -1.58 9.32 12.08
N GLN A 150 -1.06 10.20 12.94
CA GLN A 150 -0.88 11.61 12.61
C GLN A 150 0.19 11.84 11.54
N MET A 151 1.25 11.04 11.51
CA MET A 151 2.29 11.09 10.48
C MET A 151 1.74 10.64 9.12
N GLU A 152 1.05 9.50 9.07
CA GLU A 152 0.38 9.00 7.87
C GLU A 152 -0.65 10.00 7.37
N GLN A 153 -1.53 10.47 8.25
CA GLN A 153 -2.53 11.49 7.91
C GLN A 153 -1.92 12.84 7.48
N ARG A 154 -0.62 13.08 7.65
CA ARG A 154 0.05 14.28 7.12
C ARG A 154 0.77 14.05 5.80
N PHE A 155 1.44 12.92 5.65
CA PHE A 155 2.43 12.72 4.59
C PHE A 155 2.15 11.50 3.71
N ASP A 156 1.36 10.54 4.16
CA ASP A 156 1.01 9.37 3.37
C ASP A 156 -0.41 9.51 2.82
N ARG A 157 -0.50 9.78 1.52
CA ARG A 157 -1.77 9.92 0.80
C ARG A 157 -2.17 8.66 0.04
N MET A 158 -1.32 7.65 0.03
CA MET A 158 -1.52 6.44 -0.76
C MET A 158 -2.26 5.40 0.08
N GLN A 159 -3.37 4.88 -0.43
CA GLN A 159 -4.07 3.75 0.22
C GLN A 159 -3.58 2.37 -0.28
N GLY A 160 -2.71 2.34 -1.28
CA GLY A 160 -2.26 1.15 -2.00
C GLY A 160 -1.96 1.50 -3.45
N TYR A 161 -1.66 0.51 -4.29
CA TYR A 161 -1.47 0.75 -5.73
C TYR A 161 -2.78 0.67 -6.52
N LEU A 162 -2.80 1.32 -7.68
CA LEU A 162 -3.97 1.34 -8.58
C LEU A 162 -4.47 -0.06 -8.93
N ALA A 163 -3.54 -1.00 -9.12
CA ALA A 163 -3.84 -2.38 -9.48
C ALA A 163 -4.72 -3.11 -8.44
N GLN A 164 -4.62 -2.74 -7.16
CA GLN A 164 -5.46 -3.30 -6.09
C GLN A 164 -6.65 -2.41 -5.76
N LEU A 165 -6.46 -1.08 -5.70
CA LEU A 165 -7.53 -0.16 -5.31
C LEU A 165 -8.70 -0.14 -6.31
N ARG A 166 -8.43 -0.30 -7.61
CA ARG A 166 -9.48 -0.29 -8.64
C ARG A 166 -10.44 -1.48 -8.49
N PRO A 167 -9.98 -2.75 -8.47
CA PRO A 167 -10.87 -3.89 -8.23
C PRO A 167 -11.65 -3.76 -6.91
N ILE A 168 -11.02 -3.22 -5.85
CA ILE A 168 -11.70 -2.97 -4.57
C ILE A 168 -12.87 -2.00 -4.76
N PHE A 169 -12.63 -0.86 -5.41
CA PHE A 169 -13.66 0.15 -5.64
C PHE A 169 -14.80 -0.39 -6.53
N GLU A 170 -14.47 -1.11 -7.59
CA GLU A 170 -15.43 -1.70 -8.54
C GLU A 170 -16.30 -2.76 -7.85
N GLU A 171 -15.71 -3.68 -7.09
CA GLU A 171 -16.45 -4.72 -6.36
C GLU A 171 -17.48 -4.12 -5.38
N ILE A 172 -17.14 -3.00 -4.75
CA ILE A 172 -18.02 -2.33 -3.78
C ILE A 172 -19.11 -1.49 -4.47
N THR A 173 -18.78 -0.80 -5.55
CA THR A 173 -19.66 0.23 -6.14
C THR A 173 -20.47 -0.24 -7.35
N ALA A 174 -19.97 -1.19 -8.15
CA ALA A 174 -20.70 -1.71 -9.31
C ALA A 174 -22.05 -2.37 -8.93
N PRO A 175 -22.16 -3.19 -7.85
CA PRO A 175 -23.44 -3.76 -7.43
C PRO A 175 -24.48 -2.73 -6.96
N LEU A 176 -24.06 -1.47 -6.77
CA LEU A 176 -24.92 -0.38 -6.34
C LEU A 176 -25.37 0.52 -7.48
N ALA A 177 -24.93 0.28 -8.73
CA ALA A 177 -25.14 1.16 -9.87
C ALA A 177 -26.59 1.68 -9.99
N ASP A 178 -27.56 0.78 -10.10
CA ASP A 178 -28.98 1.13 -10.23
C ASP A 178 -29.51 1.91 -9.03
N ALA A 179 -29.10 1.51 -7.82
CA ALA A 179 -29.53 2.15 -6.59
C ALA A 179 -28.99 3.56 -6.45
N SER A 180 -27.70 3.75 -6.76
CA SER A 180 -27.09 5.08 -6.80
C SER A 180 -27.69 5.94 -7.90
N ARG A 181 -27.94 5.40 -9.10
CA ARG A 181 -28.55 6.16 -10.21
C ARG A 181 -29.95 6.64 -9.85
N ALA A 182 -30.76 5.80 -9.21
CA ALA A 182 -32.11 6.17 -8.78
C ALA A 182 -32.12 7.28 -7.70
N VAL A 183 -31.09 7.35 -6.86
CA VAL A 183 -31.05 8.25 -5.69
C VAL A 183 -30.24 9.52 -5.96
N LEU A 184 -29.03 9.37 -6.51
CA LEU A 184 -28.06 10.42 -6.77
C LEU A 184 -28.16 10.99 -8.19
N GLY A 185 -28.78 10.25 -9.11
CA GLY A 185 -28.84 10.60 -10.53
C GLY A 185 -27.61 10.18 -11.34
N PHE A 186 -26.67 9.45 -10.74
CA PHE A 186 -25.49 8.84 -11.38
C PHE A 186 -25.11 7.55 -10.63
N ALA A 187 -24.34 6.67 -11.27
CA ALA A 187 -23.79 5.49 -10.63
C ALA A 187 -22.46 5.78 -9.94
N LEU A 188 -22.24 5.25 -8.73
CA LEU A 188 -21.02 5.55 -7.94
C LEU A 188 -19.72 5.20 -8.68
N HIS A 189 -19.69 4.10 -9.44
CA HIS A 189 -18.49 3.66 -10.15
C HIS A 189 -18.05 4.64 -11.26
N GLN A 190 -18.98 5.43 -11.81
CA GLN A 190 -18.69 6.39 -12.89
C GLN A 190 -17.76 7.51 -12.44
N ALA A 191 -17.64 7.78 -11.14
CA ALA A 191 -16.68 8.75 -10.63
C ALA A 191 -15.24 8.37 -10.97
N LEU A 192 -14.92 7.09 -10.90
CA LEU A 192 -13.58 6.60 -11.25
C LEU A 192 -13.39 6.56 -12.77
N GLU A 193 -14.41 6.17 -13.54
CA GLU A 193 -14.37 6.25 -15.02
C GLU A 193 -14.12 7.68 -15.51
N ALA A 194 -14.80 8.67 -14.92
CA ALA A 194 -14.58 10.08 -15.20
C ALA A 194 -13.17 10.53 -14.83
N ALA A 195 -12.66 10.08 -13.68
CA ALA A 195 -11.30 10.37 -13.26
C ALA A 195 -10.27 9.78 -14.24
N ASP A 196 -10.44 8.53 -14.67
CA ASP A 196 -9.52 7.85 -15.58
C ASP A 196 -9.50 8.49 -16.95
N MET A 197 -10.68 8.76 -17.52
CA MET A 197 -10.79 9.41 -18.82
C MET A 197 -10.12 10.78 -18.77
N TYR A 198 -10.45 11.59 -17.76
CA TYR A 198 -9.87 12.93 -17.66
C TYR A 198 -8.36 12.86 -17.38
N HIS A 199 -7.89 11.90 -16.57
CA HIS A 199 -6.46 11.65 -16.38
C HIS A 199 -5.75 11.29 -17.70
N ALA A 200 -6.34 10.40 -18.52
CA ALA A 200 -5.78 10.04 -19.83
C ALA A 200 -5.64 11.26 -20.75
N ARG A 201 -6.66 12.14 -20.78
CA ARG A 201 -6.62 13.41 -21.50
C ARG A 201 -5.49 14.32 -21.00
N GLN A 202 -5.30 14.45 -19.69
CA GLN A 202 -4.21 15.25 -19.12
C GLN A 202 -2.83 14.68 -19.44
N THR A 203 -2.67 13.35 -19.35
CA THR A 203 -1.43 12.66 -19.66
C THR A 203 -1.05 12.81 -21.14
N ALA A 204 -2.02 12.71 -22.05
CA ALA A 204 -1.79 12.94 -23.49
C ALA A 204 -1.29 14.37 -23.75
N ARG A 205 -1.97 15.38 -23.18
CA ARG A 205 -1.56 16.79 -23.26
C ARG A 205 -0.15 17.02 -22.72
N LEU A 206 0.17 16.44 -21.55
CA LEU A 206 1.50 16.58 -20.96
C LEU A 206 2.58 15.96 -21.87
N GLY A 207 2.29 14.81 -22.48
CA GLY A 207 3.19 14.15 -23.44
C GLY A 207 3.48 15.02 -24.68
N GLU A 208 2.45 15.68 -25.23
CA GLU A 208 2.59 16.62 -26.35
C GLU A 208 3.48 17.81 -25.96
N VAL A 209 3.19 18.45 -24.82
CA VAL A 209 3.97 19.59 -24.31
C VAL A 209 5.42 19.20 -24.02
N MET A 210 5.66 18.04 -23.39
CA MET A 210 7.02 17.55 -23.15
C MET A 210 7.78 17.33 -24.46
N THR A 211 7.11 16.81 -25.49
CA THR A 211 7.71 16.63 -26.81
C THR A 211 8.10 17.95 -27.45
N GLU A 212 7.21 18.95 -27.42
CA GLU A 212 7.48 20.30 -27.93
C GLU A 212 8.66 20.96 -27.21
N PHE A 213 8.68 20.90 -25.88
CA PHE A 213 9.75 21.49 -25.08
C PHE A 213 11.09 20.76 -25.24
N ASN A 214 11.07 19.44 -25.41
CA ASN A 214 12.29 18.68 -25.73
C ASN A 214 12.86 19.12 -27.09
N ASN A 215 12.02 19.27 -28.10
CA ASN A 215 12.44 19.78 -29.41
C ASN A 215 12.99 21.21 -29.33
N ALA A 216 12.32 22.09 -28.59
CA ALA A 216 12.80 23.46 -28.38
C ALA A 216 14.14 23.49 -27.63
N SER A 217 14.32 22.62 -26.62
CA SER A 217 15.57 22.54 -25.84
C SER A 217 16.76 22.10 -26.70
N ALA A 218 16.54 21.21 -27.67
CA ALA A 218 17.58 20.74 -28.58
C ALA A 218 18.12 21.87 -29.48
N LEU A 219 17.28 22.86 -29.80
CA LEU A 219 17.67 24.04 -30.57
C LEU A 219 18.45 25.08 -29.75
N LEU A 220 18.48 24.96 -28.42
CA LEU A 220 19.04 25.96 -27.50
C LEU A 220 20.49 25.68 -27.04
N ALA A 221 21.19 24.64 -27.53
CA ALA A 221 22.58 24.32 -27.11
C ALA A 221 23.63 24.51 -28.23
N PRO A 222 24.85 25.04 -27.94
CA PRO A 222 25.48 25.26 -26.63
C PRO A 222 25.68 26.76 -26.29
N SER A 223 25.11 27.25 -25.19
CA SER A 223 25.48 28.55 -24.60
C SER A 223 26.26 28.37 -23.28
N ALA A 224 27.19 29.31 -23.05
CA ALA A 224 28.28 29.26 -22.07
C ALA A 224 27.81 29.57 -20.64
N GLY A 225 28.56 29.06 -19.65
CA GLY A 225 28.33 29.31 -18.22
C GLY A 225 27.31 28.37 -17.55
N ARG A 226 27.58 27.99 -16.29
CA ARG A 226 26.68 27.14 -15.48
C ARG A 226 25.33 27.81 -15.19
N GLU A 227 25.36 29.12 -14.95
CA GLU A 227 24.18 29.91 -14.58
C GLU A 227 23.15 30.00 -15.71
N GLN A 228 23.59 30.29 -16.94
CA GLN A 228 22.71 30.34 -18.10
C GLN A 228 22.04 28.97 -18.36
N ARG A 229 22.77 27.87 -18.18
CA ARG A 229 22.19 26.51 -18.28
C ARG A 229 21.12 26.25 -17.22
N LEU A 230 21.35 26.68 -15.98
CA LEU A 230 20.35 26.56 -14.91
C LEU A 230 19.11 27.39 -15.22
N GLN A 231 19.28 28.61 -15.73
CA GLN A 231 18.16 29.48 -16.11
C GLN A 231 17.33 28.89 -17.24
N VAL A 232 17.98 28.35 -18.28
CA VAL A 232 17.30 27.67 -19.40
C VAL A 232 16.55 26.43 -18.89
N ALA A 233 17.19 25.60 -18.07
CA ALA A 233 16.55 24.42 -17.50
C ALA A 233 15.32 24.79 -16.65
N ALA A 234 15.43 25.78 -15.77
CA ALA A 234 14.31 26.28 -14.96
C ALA A 234 13.17 26.84 -15.83
N THR A 235 13.51 27.55 -16.90
CA THR A 235 12.52 28.10 -17.84
C THR A 235 11.79 27.00 -18.59
N LEU A 236 12.50 25.98 -19.08
CA LEU A 236 11.91 24.82 -19.75
C LEU A 236 11.00 24.05 -18.78
N THR A 237 11.46 23.79 -17.55
CA THR A 237 10.66 23.12 -16.51
C THR A 237 9.39 23.91 -16.19
N ALA A 238 9.49 25.22 -15.97
CA ALA A 238 8.32 26.06 -15.71
C ALA A 238 7.37 26.14 -16.92
N GLY A 239 7.92 26.12 -18.14
CA GLY A 239 7.14 26.05 -19.38
C GLY A 239 6.35 24.75 -19.48
N VAL A 240 6.99 23.59 -19.32
CA VAL A 240 6.30 22.29 -19.30
C VAL A 240 5.22 22.27 -18.22
N ALA A 241 5.53 22.72 -17.00
CA ALA A 241 4.55 22.81 -15.93
C ALA A 241 3.37 23.74 -16.27
N THR A 242 3.63 24.83 -17.00
CA THR A 242 2.60 25.81 -17.38
C THR A 242 1.67 25.31 -18.47
N PHE A 243 2.23 24.74 -19.53
CA PHE A 243 1.44 24.32 -20.69
C PHE A 243 0.85 22.92 -20.53
N GLY A 244 1.50 22.06 -19.74
CA GLY A 244 1.02 20.73 -19.36
C GLY A 244 0.02 20.74 -18.21
N ALA A 245 -0.19 21.88 -17.53
CA ALA A 245 -1.19 22.00 -16.46
C ALA A 245 -2.61 21.76 -16.99
N SER A 246 -3.44 21.15 -16.15
CA SER A 246 -4.87 21.02 -16.39
C SER A 246 -5.53 22.39 -16.54
N PRO A 247 -6.39 22.56 -17.56
CA PRO A 247 -7.07 23.82 -17.77
C PRO A 247 -8.19 23.99 -16.73
N VAL A 248 -8.59 25.24 -16.51
CA VAL A 248 -9.92 25.53 -16.00
C VAL A 248 -10.90 25.24 -17.13
N GLU A 249 -11.78 24.27 -16.92
CA GLU A 249 -12.79 23.90 -17.91
C GLU A 249 -14.02 24.79 -17.74
N ASP A 250 -14.55 25.30 -18.85
CA ASP A 250 -15.79 26.08 -18.82
C ASP A 250 -17.04 25.18 -18.60
N ASP A 251 -16.97 23.92 -19.03
CA ASP A 251 -18.01 22.90 -18.84
C ASP A 251 -17.38 21.51 -18.69
N LEU A 252 -16.74 21.26 -17.54
CA LEU A 252 -16.19 19.93 -17.21
C LEU A 252 -17.25 18.81 -17.36
N PRO A 253 -18.51 18.97 -16.90
CA PRO A 253 -19.55 17.98 -17.15
C PRO A 253 -19.76 17.65 -18.64
N GLY A 254 -19.74 18.66 -19.51
CA GLY A 254 -19.88 18.47 -20.96
C GLY A 254 -18.70 17.74 -21.60
N VAL A 255 -17.48 18.03 -21.14
CA VAL A 255 -16.27 17.29 -21.53
C VAL A 255 -16.41 15.82 -21.15
N LEU A 256 -16.74 15.53 -19.88
CA LEU A 256 -16.91 14.16 -19.40
C LEU A 256 -18.05 13.42 -20.12
N ALA A 257 -19.18 14.09 -20.34
CA ALA A 257 -20.36 13.52 -21.00
C ALA A 257 -20.08 13.10 -22.44
N THR A 258 -19.34 13.94 -23.17
CA THR A 258 -18.95 13.68 -24.56
C THR A 258 -18.01 12.48 -24.66
N GLU A 259 -16.97 12.45 -23.83
CA GLU A 259 -15.92 11.43 -23.89
C GLU A 259 -16.40 10.05 -23.38
N LEU A 260 -17.27 10.03 -22.36
CA LEU A 260 -17.83 8.79 -21.81
C LEU A 260 -19.12 8.34 -22.51
N ASN A 261 -19.67 9.16 -23.43
CA ASN A 261 -20.96 8.92 -24.07
C ASN A 261 -22.11 8.68 -23.07
N VAL A 262 -22.21 9.57 -22.08
CA VAL A 262 -23.21 9.54 -21.00
C VAL A 262 -24.03 10.85 -21.01
N PRO A 263 -25.27 10.86 -20.49
CA PRO A 263 -26.08 12.08 -20.46
C PRO A 263 -25.41 13.24 -19.72
N HIS A 264 -25.46 14.45 -20.28
CA HIS A 264 -24.85 15.64 -19.68
C HIS A 264 -25.40 15.93 -18.27
N GLU A 265 -26.71 15.76 -18.05
CA GLU A 265 -27.34 15.93 -16.73
C GLU A 265 -26.80 14.99 -15.65
N GLU A 266 -26.42 13.77 -16.04
CA GLU A 266 -25.82 12.77 -15.15
C GLU A 266 -24.42 13.22 -14.72
N MET A 267 -23.61 13.74 -15.66
CA MET A 267 -22.29 14.30 -15.36
C MET A 267 -22.35 15.60 -14.56
N ILE A 268 -23.37 16.45 -14.76
CA ILE A 268 -23.58 17.64 -13.93
C ILE A 268 -23.72 17.23 -12.46
N ARG A 269 -24.51 16.20 -12.16
CA ARG A 269 -24.72 15.70 -10.79
C ARG A 269 -23.46 15.05 -10.23
N LEU A 270 -22.76 14.25 -11.03
CA LEU A 270 -21.51 13.61 -10.62
C LEU A 270 -20.42 14.65 -10.29
N VAL A 271 -20.18 15.61 -11.19
CA VAL A 271 -19.18 16.67 -10.97
C VAL A 271 -19.58 17.53 -9.76
N ALA A 272 -20.86 17.85 -9.58
CA ALA A 272 -21.34 18.55 -8.38
C ALA A 272 -20.99 17.79 -7.09
N ALA A 273 -21.07 16.46 -7.09
CA ALA A 273 -20.67 15.62 -5.96
C ALA A 273 -19.15 15.55 -5.73
N LEU A 274 -18.34 15.89 -6.73
CA LEU A 274 -16.88 15.95 -6.68
C LEU A 274 -16.33 17.35 -6.40
N ILE A 275 -17.18 18.38 -6.33
CA ILE A 275 -16.74 19.78 -6.14
C ILE A 275 -16.44 20.11 -4.68
N THR A 276 -15.27 20.71 -4.46
CA THR A 276 -14.95 21.54 -3.30
C THR A 276 -15.09 23.02 -3.70
N PRO A 277 -16.07 23.76 -3.13
CA PRO A 277 -16.23 25.19 -3.40
C PRO A 277 -15.09 26.02 -2.81
N LEU A 278 -14.78 27.17 -3.43
CA LEU A 278 -13.94 28.18 -2.82
C LEU A 278 -14.54 28.72 -1.52
N GLY A 279 -13.69 29.03 -0.53
CA GLY A 279 -14.09 29.50 0.80
C GLY A 279 -14.81 28.46 1.68
N SER A 280 -14.88 27.18 1.26
CA SER A 280 -15.65 26.16 1.98
C SER A 280 -14.95 25.61 3.23
N GLN A 281 -13.63 25.82 3.36
CA GLN A 281 -12.83 25.27 4.46
C GLN A 281 -11.85 26.28 5.09
N PRO A 282 -12.33 27.43 5.58
CA PRO A 282 -11.48 28.53 6.08
C PRO A 282 -10.64 28.18 7.33
N ALA A 283 -10.92 27.05 7.97
CA ALA A 283 -10.20 26.57 9.15
C ALA A 283 -8.92 25.77 8.82
N LEU A 284 -8.72 25.36 7.56
CA LEU A 284 -7.57 24.56 7.14
C LEU A 284 -6.28 25.37 7.24
N LYS A 285 -5.32 24.89 8.03
CA LYS A 285 -4.04 25.58 8.28
C LYS A 285 -2.83 24.65 8.26
N THR A 286 -3.01 23.35 8.51
CA THR A 286 -1.92 22.37 8.67
C THR A 286 -2.13 21.15 7.77
N LEU A 287 -1.06 20.39 7.47
CA LEU A 287 -1.15 19.14 6.69
C LEU A 287 -2.01 18.08 7.39
N GLY A 288 -2.22 18.19 8.70
CA GLY A 288 -3.06 17.29 9.49
C GLY A 288 -4.55 17.65 9.51
N ASP A 289 -4.93 18.83 9.01
CA ASP A 289 -6.33 19.23 8.94
C ASP A 289 -7.10 18.43 7.89
N THR A 290 -8.42 18.33 8.05
CA THR A 290 -9.26 17.67 7.05
C THR A 290 -9.37 18.56 5.82
N ASN A 291 -8.75 18.10 4.73
CA ASN A 291 -8.82 18.73 3.43
C ASN A 291 -9.96 18.13 2.61
N SER A 292 -11.04 18.90 2.41
CA SER A 292 -12.22 18.45 1.66
C SER A 292 -11.89 18.20 0.18
N LEU A 293 -10.90 18.92 -0.37
CA LEU A 293 -10.43 18.75 -1.74
C LEU A 293 -9.93 17.34 -2.00
N ARG A 294 -9.42 16.63 -0.99
CA ARG A 294 -8.93 15.28 -1.14
C ARG A 294 -10.05 14.29 -1.53
N ARG A 295 -11.24 14.42 -0.94
CA ARG A 295 -12.42 13.61 -1.28
C ARG A 295 -13.23 14.17 -2.44
N ARG A 296 -13.18 15.48 -2.63
CA ARG A 296 -13.92 16.21 -3.65
C ARG A 296 -12.91 16.98 -4.51
N PRO A 297 -12.20 16.29 -5.42
CA PRO A 297 -10.96 16.76 -6.05
C PRO A 297 -11.14 17.82 -7.14
N VAL A 298 -12.37 18.28 -7.37
CA VAL A 298 -12.67 19.33 -8.33
C VAL A 298 -12.82 20.66 -7.59
N ILE A 299 -12.03 21.67 -7.95
CA ILE A 299 -12.22 23.03 -7.44
C ILE A 299 -13.33 23.68 -8.25
N GLY A 300 -14.45 24.04 -7.60
CA GLY A 300 -15.53 24.81 -8.22
C GLY A 300 -15.25 26.31 -8.10
N LEU A 301 -15.24 27.04 -9.22
CA LEU A 301 -14.93 28.47 -9.26
C LEU A 301 -16.20 29.31 -9.26
N ASP A 302 -16.97 29.21 -10.35
CA ASP A 302 -18.33 29.70 -10.53
C ASP A 302 -19.08 28.69 -11.41
N THR A 303 -20.40 28.83 -11.57
CA THR A 303 -21.13 27.93 -12.46
C THR A 303 -20.96 28.40 -13.91
N PRO A 304 -20.35 27.62 -14.83
CA PRO A 304 -20.00 26.18 -14.76
C PRO A 304 -18.50 25.87 -14.61
N ARG A 305 -17.64 26.87 -14.40
CA ARG A 305 -16.18 26.71 -14.45
C ARG A 305 -15.60 25.92 -13.28
N SER A 306 -14.71 24.98 -13.60
CA SER A 306 -14.05 24.14 -12.59
C SER A 306 -12.67 23.65 -13.01
N LEU A 307 -11.87 23.20 -12.03
CA LEU A 307 -10.54 22.62 -12.25
C LEU A 307 -10.43 21.26 -11.58
N TRP A 308 -10.02 20.23 -12.32
CA TRP A 308 -9.62 18.94 -11.78
C TRP A 308 -8.14 18.66 -12.08
N ALA A 309 -7.26 19.12 -11.19
CA ALA A 309 -5.82 19.18 -11.48
C ALA A 309 -5.11 17.82 -11.50
N ARG A 310 -5.61 16.83 -10.75
CA ARG A 310 -4.99 15.51 -10.65
C ARG A 310 -6.03 14.39 -10.48
N PRO A 311 -6.68 13.97 -11.58
CA PRO A 311 -7.75 12.98 -11.52
C PRO A 311 -7.28 11.59 -11.12
N GLY A 312 -6.07 11.19 -11.53
CA GLY A 312 -5.51 9.87 -11.23
C GLY A 312 -5.35 9.56 -9.73
N ASP A 313 -5.20 10.59 -8.88
CA ASP A 313 -5.06 10.39 -7.44
C ASP A 313 -6.40 10.15 -6.72
N PHE A 314 -7.53 10.42 -7.37
CA PHE A 314 -8.87 10.34 -6.76
C PHE A 314 -9.19 8.93 -6.21
N ILE A 315 -8.65 7.89 -6.84
CA ILE A 315 -8.80 6.50 -6.41
C ILE A 315 -8.43 6.24 -4.94
N HIS A 316 -7.47 7.01 -4.38
CA HIS A 316 -7.07 6.86 -2.98
C HIS A 316 -8.14 7.33 -1.99
N GLU A 317 -9.16 8.04 -2.47
CA GLU A 317 -10.24 8.60 -1.66
C GLU A 317 -11.62 8.24 -2.20
N ALA A 318 -11.71 7.54 -3.33
CA ALA A 318 -12.95 7.25 -4.03
C ALA A 318 -13.97 6.52 -3.13
N LEU A 319 -13.52 5.61 -2.25
CA LEU A 319 -14.42 4.95 -1.28
C LEU A 319 -14.92 5.88 -0.18
N ASP A 320 -14.08 6.78 0.33
CA ASP A 320 -14.47 7.80 1.32
C ASP A 320 -15.43 8.81 0.68
N TRP A 321 -15.16 9.22 -0.56
CA TRP A 321 -16.07 10.02 -1.38
C TRP A 321 -17.42 9.34 -1.60
N ALA A 322 -17.44 8.06 -1.98
CA ALA A 322 -18.67 7.32 -2.22
C ALA A 322 -19.53 7.23 -0.95
N ALA A 323 -18.90 7.04 0.21
CA ALA A 323 -19.57 7.09 1.51
C ALA A 323 -20.20 8.47 1.77
N ASP A 324 -19.47 9.54 1.43
CA ASP A 324 -19.92 10.92 1.59
C ASP A 324 -21.06 11.27 0.62
N ALA A 325 -21.01 10.81 -0.63
CA ALA A 325 -22.10 10.96 -1.60
C ALA A 325 -23.38 10.25 -1.14
N CYS A 326 -23.25 9.13 -0.43
CA CYS A 326 -24.40 8.40 0.13
C CYS A 326 -24.91 8.97 1.47
N ARG A 327 -24.19 9.91 2.10
CA ARG A 327 -24.38 10.30 3.51
C ARG A 327 -25.80 10.74 3.83
N ASP A 328 -26.41 11.51 2.93
CA ASP A 328 -27.75 12.07 3.12
C ASP A 328 -28.87 11.09 2.71
N HIS A 329 -28.50 9.88 2.27
CA HIS A 329 -29.39 8.83 1.80
C HIS A 329 -29.19 7.55 2.61
N SER A 330 -29.79 7.51 3.81
CA SER A 330 -29.48 6.48 4.83
C SER A 330 -29.59 5.03 4.33
N ASP A 331 -30.54 4.71 3.44
CA ASP A 331 -30.69 3.35 2.91
C ASP A 331 -29.63 3.02 1.85
N LEU A 332 -29.25 3.99 1.01
CA LEU A 332 -28.12 3.80 0.09
C LEU A 332 -26.81 3.66 0.87
N LEU A 333 -26.60 4.47 1.91
CA LEU A 333 -25.44 4.36 2.80
C LEU A 333 -25.36 3.01 3.51
N LYS A 334 -26.47 2.48 4.03
CA LYS A 334 -26.51 1.13 4.62
C LYS A 334 -26.13 0.06 3.60
N ARG A 335 -26.63 0.18 2.36
CA ARG A 335 -26.29 -0.74 1.27
C ARG A 335 -24.81 -0.63 0.91
N PHE A 336 -24.26 0.58 0.85
CA PHE A 336 -22.85 0.83 0.63
C PHE A 336 -21.97 0.25 1.75
N ASP A 337 -22.26 0.54 3.01
CA ASP A 337 -21.54 -0.01 4.16
C ASP A 337 -21.63 -1.55 4.19
N LYS A 338 -22.75 -2.14 3.77
CA LYS A 338 -22.87 -3.59 3.57
C LYS A 338 -21.97 -4.10 2.43
N GLN A 339 -21.98 -3.46 1.27
CA GLN A 339 -21.14 -3.88 0.14
C GLN A 339 -19.65 -3.73 0.42
N ARG A 340 -19.25 -2.78 1.27
CA ARG A 340 -17.86 -2.71 1.76
C ARG A 340 -17.46 -3.98 2.53
N GLN A 341 -18.33 -4.48 3.41
CA GLN A 341 -18.07 -5.71 4.15
C GLN A 341 -18.08 -6.92 3.20
N ASP A 342 -19.15 -7.10 2.44
CA ASP A 342 -19.32 -8.25 1.54
C ASP A 342 -18.20 -8.29 0.47
N GLY A 343 -17.88 -7.15 -0.14
CA GLY A 343 -16.81 -7.02 -1.14
C GLY A 343 -15.41 -7.23 -0.56
N CYS A 344 -15.17 -6.81 0.69
CA CYS A 344 -13.90 -7.09 1.37
C CYS A 344 -13.72 -8.60 1.58
N GLU A 345 -14.74 -9.30 2.08
CA GLU A 345 -14.70 -10.77 2.24
C GLU A 345 -14.50 -11.50 0.90
N GLU A 346 -15.24 -11.10 -0.13
CA GLU A 346 -15.17 -11.71 -1.46
C GLU A 346 -13.79 -11.51 -2.12
N LEU A 347 -13.19 -10.33 -2.00
CA LEU A 347 -11.85 -10.09 -2.54
C LEU A 347 -10.77 -10.85 -1.77
N VAL A 348 -10.87 -10.96 -0.43
CA VAL A 348 -9.99 -11.86 0.34
C VAL A 348 -10.10 -13.29 -0.17
N ARG A 349 -11.34 -13.80 -0.32
CA ARG A 349 -11.61 -15.15 -0.82
C ARG A 349 -10.99 -15.34 -2.21
N ARG A 350 -11.24 -14.42 -3.15
CA ARG A 350 -10.74 -14.49 -4.52
C ARG A 350 -9.21 -14.45 -4.58
N SER A 351 -8.57 -13.57 -3.81
CA SER A 351 -7.10 -13.48 -3.75
C SER A 351 -6.48 -14.76 -3.20
N LEU A 352 -7.02 -15.33 -2.12
CA LEU A 352 -6.51 -16.58 -1.57
C LEU A 352 -6.83 -17.78 -2.48
N ALA A 353 -7.98 -17.79 -3.15
CA ALA A 353 -8.32 -18.85 -4.11
C ALA A 353 -7.42 -18.80 -5.35
N ALA A 354 -6.95 -17.63 -5.77
CA ALA A 354 -5.98 -17.51 -6.85
C ALA A 354 -4.60 -18.11 -6.49
N VAL A 355 -4.24 -18.14 -5.21
CA VAL A 355 -2.99 -18.73 -4.71
C VAL A 355 -3.16 -20.21 -4.39
N PHE A 356 -4.12 -20.54 -3.53
CA PHE A 356 -4.31 -21.89 -2.99
C PHE A 356 -5.25 -22.76 -3.84
N GLY A 357 -6.05 -22.18 -4.72
CA GLY A 357 -7.08 -22.88 -5.49
C GLY A 357 -8.44 -22.92 -4.78
N GLU A 358 -9.52 -22.81 -5.58
CA GLU A 358 -10.92 -22.76 -5.10
C GLU A 358 -11.32 -23.96 -4.23
N THR A 359 -10.70 -25.12 -4.44
CA THR A 359 -10.98 -26.34 -3.66
C THR A 359 -10.64 -26.18 -2.17
N TYR A 360 -9.63 -25.39 -1.84
CA TYR A 360 -9.10 -25.27 -0.48
C TYR A 360 -9.52 -23.98 0.23
N VAL A 361 -10.24 -23.09 -0.45
CA VAL A 361 -10.70 -21.81 0.12
C VAL A 361 -12.19 -21.86 0.36
N HIS A 362 -12.59 -21.58 1.59
CA HIS A 362 -13.98 -21.67 2.04
C HIS A 362 -14.44 -20.31 2.57
N HIS A 363 -15.57 -19.82 2.04
CA HIS A 363 -16.20 -18.56 2.47
C HIS A 363 -17.38 -18.83 3.39
N GLY A 364 -17.48 -18.10 4.49
CA GLY A 364 -18.57 -18.21 5.46
C GLY A 364 -18.69 -19.61 6.07
N ALA A 365 -17.56 -20.21 6.44
CA ALA A 365 -17.55 -21.54 7.07
C ALA A 365 -18.00 -21.43 8.53
N ALA A 366 -18.98 -22.23 8.96
CA ALA A 366 -19.53 -22.19 10.30
C ALA A 366 -19.27 -23.49 11.07
N TYR A 367 -19.07 -23.39 12.38
CA TYR A 367 -18.92 -24.55 13.28
C TYR A 367 -20.03 -24.61 14.35
N PRO A 368 -20.38 -25.83 14.84
CA PRO A 368 -21.46 -26.07 15.80
C PRO A 368 -21.06 -25.66 17.23
N ASP A 369 -20.87 -24.38 17.45
CA ASP A 369 -20.66 -23.76 18.77
C ASP A 369 -21.81 -22.76 19.03
N PRO A 370 -22.14 -22.37 20.28
CA PRO A 370 -23.25 -21.46 20.55
C PRO A 370 -23.17 -20.17 19.72
N GLY A 371 -24.25 -19.89 18.98
CA GLY A 371 -24.33 -18.78 18.02
C GLY A 371 -24.02 -19.16 16.58
N ASN A 372 -23.56 -20.38 16.30
CA ASN A 372 -23.05 -20.84 15.00
C ASN A 372 -22.07 -19.84 14.38
N PRO A 373 -20.92 -19.58 15.03
CA PRO A 373 -19.97 -18.61 14.54
C PRO A 373 -19.54 -18.94 13.12
N ASP A 374 -19.49 -17.93 12.28
CA ASP A 374 -18.94 -17.96 10.94
C ASP A 374 -17.46 -17.54 10.94
N ILE A 375 -16.76 -18.09 9.96
CA ILE A 375 -15.40 -17.75 9.57
C ILE A 375 -15.54 -17.08 8.22
N ASP A 376 -15.10 -15.83 8.10
CA ASP A 376 -15.21 -15.07 6.86
C ASP A 376 -14.52 -15.83 5.72
N VAL A 377 -13.22 -16.12 5.87
CA VAL A 377 -12.48 -16.96 4.91
C VAL A 377 -11.57 -17.95 5.64
N LEU A 378 -11.62 -19.22 5.20
CA LEU A 378 -10.77 -20.30 5.68
C LEU A 378 -10.01 -20.91 4.50
N VAL A 379 -8.68 -20.92 4.58
CA VAL A 379 -7.84 -21.79 3.74
C VAL A 379 -7.61 -23.09 4.52
N ALA A 380 -8.01 -24.22 3.94
CA ALA A 380 -7.84 -25.55 4.52
C ALA A 380 -7.24 -26.51 3.47
N MET A 381 -5.94 -26.39 3.26
CA MET A 381 -5.15 -27.23 2.36
C MET A 381 -4.36 -28.26 3.18
N PRO A 382 -4.13 -29.50 2.71
CA PRO A 382 -3.22 -30.41 3.38
C PRO A 382 -1.84 -29.77 3.63
N GLY A 383 -1.47 -29.59 4.90
CA GLY A 383 -0.23 -28.91 5.28
C GLY A 383 -0.31 -27.38 5.35
N ALA A 384 -1.45 -26.73 5.14
CA ALA A 384 -1.63 -25.29 5.40
C ALA A 384 -3.05 -24.95 5.90
N VAL A 385 -3.12 -24.20 7.00
CA VAL A 385 -4.38 -23.59 7.46
C VAL A 385 -4.19 -22.10 7.68
N ILE A 386 -5.09 -21.30 7.12
CA ILE A 386 -5.17 -19.86 7.33
C ILE A 386 -6.60 -19.51 7.71
N VAL A 387 -6.78 -18.89 8.88
CA VAL A 387 -8.07 -18.39 9.36
C VAL A 387 -8.06 -16.87 9.19
N VAL A 388 -8.97 -16.36 8.39
CA VAL A 388 -9.04 -14.94 8.04
C VAL A 388 -10.35 -14.35 8.51
N GLU A 389 -10.25 -13.23 9.23
CA GLU A 389 -11.38 -12.35 9.52
C GLU A 389 -11.22 -11.06 8.72
N ALA A 390 -12.23 -10.69 7.94
CA ALA A 390 -12.22 -9.52 7.07
C ALA A 390 -13.13 -8.41 7.63
N LYS A 391 -12.65 -7.17 7.69
CA LYS A 391 -13.38 -6.02 8.22
C LYS A 391 -13.48 -4.91 7.19
N GLY A 392 -14.66 -4.76 6.60
CA GLY A 392 -15.01 -3.70 5.63
C GLY A 392 -15.44 -2.37 6.26
N GLY A 393 -15.36 -2.25 7.59
CA GLY A 393 -15.74 -1.04 8.30
C GLY A 393 -14.89 0.18 7.95
N ARG A 394 -15.38 1.37 8.33
CA ARG A 394 -14.72 2.65 8.08
C ARG A 394 -14.21 3.37 9.33
N PHE A 395 -13.10 4.08 9.19
CA PHE A 395 -12.68 5.08 10.17
C PHE A 395 -13.46 6.37 9.96
N THR A 396 -13.72 7.07 11.06
CA THR A 396 -14.27 8.43 10.99
C THR A 396 -13.13 9.44 10.90
N ASP A 397 -13.37 10.64 10.36
CA ASP A 397 -12.33 11.68 10.26
C ASP A 397 -11.64 11.97 11.60
N PRO A 398 -12.36 12.05 12.74
CA PRO A 398 -11.71 12.18 14.04
C PRO A 398 -10.77 11.00 14.37
N ALA A 399 -11.12 9.77 13.99
CA ALA A 399 -10.27 8.61 14.22
C ALA A 399 -9.02 8.64 13.32
N ARG A 400 -9.15 9.05 12.04
CA ARG A 400 -8.01 9.27 11.13
C ARG A 400 -7.06 10.36 11.67
N ARG A 401 -7.59 11.41 12.30
CA ARG A 401 -6.80 12.45 13.00
C ARG A 401 -6.25 12.00 14.38
N ALA A 402 -6.31 10.70 14.67
CA ALA A 402 -5.84 10.11 15.91
C ALA A 402 -6.53 10.67 17.17
N ALA A 403 -7.84 10.91 17.15
CA ALA A 403 -8.59 11.23 18.37
C ALA A 403 -8.62 9.98 19.30
N PRO A 404 -8.00 10.02 20.50
CA PRO A 404 -7.70 8.82 21.29
C PRO A 404 -8.90 7.90 21.54
N ASP A 405 -10.04 8.45 21.97
CA ASP A 405 -11.24 7.65 22.26
C ASP A 405 -11.82 6.98 21.02
N ARG A 406 -11.74 7.64 19.86
CA ARG A 406 -12.26 7.12 18.60
C ARG A 406 -11.34 6.05 18.04
N VAL A 407 -10.03 6.26 18.14
CA VAL A 407 -9.00 5.27 17.83
C VAL A 407 -9.22 4.02 18.69
N ASN A 408 -9.29 4.16 20.01
CA ASN A 408 -9.51 3.03 20.93
C ASN A 408 -10.80 2.27 20.66
N LYS A 409 -11.88 2.97 20.35
CA LYS A 409 -13.15 2.34 19.96
C LYS A 409 -12.98 1.54 18.67
N LYS A 410 -12.31 2.10 17.65
CA LYS A 410 -12.11 1.45 16.35
C LYS A 410 -11.14 0.28 16.43
N THR A 411 -10.06 0.38 17.20
CA THR A 411 -9.15 -0.75 17.48
C THR A 411 -9.91 -1.91 18.12
N ARG A 412 -10.76 -1.63 19.11
CA ARG A 412 -11.61 -2.67 19.73
C ARG A 412 -12.59 -3.31 18.74
N GLU A 413 -13.16 -2.50 17.86
CA GLU A 413 -14.13 -2.97 16.85
C GLU A 413 -13.47 -3.81 15.76
N PHE A 414 -12.33 -3.38 15.22
CA PHE A 414 -11.69 -4.00 14.06
C PHE A 414 -10.66 -5.06 14.41
N VAL A 415 -9.98 -4.92 15.55
CA VAL A 415 -8.92 -5.84 15.93
C VAL A 415 -9.35 -6.76 17.07
N ASP A 416 -9.77 -6.25 18.22
CA ASP A 416 -9.96 -7.09 19.41
C ASP A 416 -11.06 -8.14 19.21
N LYS A 417 -12.16 -7.74 18.56
CA LYS A 417 -13.23 -8.68 18.19
C LYS A 417 -12.75 -9.73 17.19
N ALA A 418 -12.03 -9.30 16.16
CA ALA A 418 -11.49 -10.17 15.12
C ALA A 418 -10.47 -11.17 15.70
N LEU A 419 -9.61 -10.74 16.63
CA LEU A 419 -8.69 -11.60 17.36
C LEU A 419 -9.46 -12.66 18.16
N ALA A 420 -10.48 -12.26 18.91
CA ALA A 420 -11.29 -13.19 19.69
C ALA A 420 -12.05 -14.20 18.80
N GLN A 421 -12.56 -13.76 17.65
CA GLN A 421 -13.20 -14.64 16.66
C GLN A 421 -12.19 -15.65 16.10
N ASN A 422 -11.01 -15.19 15.66
CA ASN A 422 -9.95 -16.04 15.14
C ASN A 422 -9.46 -17.04 16.20
N ALA A 423 -9.19 -16.61 17.43
CA ALA A 423 -8.73 -17.51 18.50
C ALA A 423 -9.77 -18.58 18.85
N ARG A 424 -11.06 -18.23 18.85
CA ARG A 424 -12.14 -19.20 19.04
C ARG A 424 -12.18 -20.23 17.89
N THR A 425 -12.04 -19.77 16.66
CA THR A 425 -12.00 -20.63 15.47
C THR A 425 -10.79 -21.57 15.50
N ILE A 426 -9.60 -21.06 15.81
CA ILE A 426 -8.37 -21.85 15.90
C ILE A 426 -8.49 -22.90 17.00
N ALA A 427 -8.98 -22.52 18.19
CA ALA A 427 -9.23 -23.47 19.27
C ALA A 427 -10.25 -24.56 18.88
N TYR A 428 -11.26 -24.22 18.06
CA TYR A 428 -12.18 -25.20 17.52
C TYR A 428 -11.49 -26.17 16.54
N LEU A 429 -10.68 -25.68 15.61
CA LEU A 429 -9.91 -26.51 14.68
C LEU A 429 -8.94 -27.45 15.41
N ASP A 430 -8.19 -26.92 16.38
CA ASP A 430 -7.23 -27.67 17.22
C ASP A 430 -7.90 -28.77 18.04
N SER A 431 -9.18 -28.60 18.39
CA SER A 431 -9.91 -29.59 19.18
C SER A 431 -10.26 -30.87 18.40
N GLY A 432 -10.00 -30.91 17.08
CA GLY A 432 -10.30 -32.06 16.22
C GLY A 432 -11.79 -32.31 15.98
N LYS A 433 -12.67 -31.37 16.36
CA LYS A 433 -14.14 -31.51 16.26
C LYS A 433 -14.69 -31.47 14.83
N GLY A 434 -13.83 -31.16 13.83
CA GLY A 434 -13.88 -31.61 12.43
C GLY A 434 -15.15 -31.36 11.60
N THR A 435 -16.14 -30.66 12.14
CA THR A 435 -17.43 -30.46 11.46
C THR A 435 -17.64 -28.99 11.17
N LEU A 436 -17.04 -28.53 10.06
CA LEU A 436 -17.39 -27.25 9.47
C LEU A 436 -18.52 -27.42 8.45
N ARG A 437 -19.33 -26.38 8.30
CA ARG A 437 -20.40 -26.30 7.31
C ARG A 437 -20.24 -25.03 6.50
N SER A 438 -20.50 -25.07 5.21
CA SER A 438 -20.64 -23.86 4.42
C SER A 438 -21.88 -23.06 4.85
N ARG A 439 -21.98 -21.82 4.34
CA ARG A 439 -23.19 -20.98 4.47
C ARG A 439 -24.49 -21.70 4.07
N ASN A 440 -24.41 -22.63 3.13
CA ASN A 440 -25.53 -23.47 2.67
C ASN A 440 -25.73 -24.74 3.52
N LYS A 441 -25.13 -24.80 4.71
CA LYS A 441 -25.18 -25.91 5.68
C LYS A 441 -24.60 -27.24 5.20
N LYS A 442 -23.93 -27.27 4.05
CA LYS A 442 -23.22 -28.45 3.54
C LYS A 442 -21.95 -28.68 4.34
N ARG A 443 -21.66 -29.92 4.73
CA ARG A 443 -20.41 -30.26 5.43
C ARG A 443 -19.22 -29.93 4.52
N LEU A 444 -18.23 -29.23 5.06
CA LEU A 444 -16.94 -29.03 4.39
C LEU A 444 -16.07 -30.27 4.61
N LEU A 445 -15.40 -30.71 3.55
CA LEU A 445 -14.40 -31.77 3.61
C LEU A 445 -13.06 -31.10 3.93
N LEU A 446 -12.60 -31.28 5.16
CA LEU A 446 -11.29 -30.80 5.59
C LEU A 446 -10.30 -31.96 5.52
N PRO A 447 -9.00 -31.68 5.29
CA PRO A 447 -7.95 -32.66 5.50
C PRO A 447 -8.00 -33.28 6.91
N ASP A 448 -7.67 -34.56 7.02
CA ASP A 448 -7.70 -35.29 8.31
C ASP A 448 -6.72 -34.72 9.34
N HIS A 449 -5.61 -34.16 8.86
CA HIS A 449 -4.59 -33.52 9.67
C HIS A 449 -4.37 -32.09 9.20
N LEU A 450 -4.59 -31.15 10.13
CA LEU A 450 -4.38 -29.74 9.91
C LEU A 450 -3.15 -29.29 10.73
N PRO A 451 -2.17 -28.59 10.12
CA PRO A 451 -1.12 -27.93 10.89
C PRO A 451 -1.73 -26.79 11.75
N PRO A 452 -0.93 -26.19 12.66
CA PRO A 452 -1.31 -24.96 13.34
C PRO A 452 -1.77 -23.90 12.34
N ALA A 453 -2.92 -23.30 12.65
CA ALA A 453 -3.54 -22.29 11.81
C ALA A 453 -2.83 -20.93 11.94
N VAL A 454 -2.54 -20.31 10.80
CA VAL A 454 -2.09 -18.91 10.74
C VAL A 454 -3.30 -18.00 10.86
N SER A 455 -3.31 -17.13 11.85
CA SER A 455 -4.36 -16.12 12.02
C SER A 455 -4.05 -14.88 11.18
N VAL A 456 -5.03 -14.43 10.40
CA VAL A 456 -4.96 -13.20 9.61
C VAL A 456 -6.18 -12.34 9.90
N ILE A 457 -5.98 -11.03 10.05
CA ILE A 457 -7.06 -10.05 10.06
C ILE A 457 -6.82 -9.13 8.88
N VAL A 458 -7.82 -9.01 8.01
CA VAL A 458 -7.79 -8.15 6.84
C VAL A 458 -8.70 -6.96 7.09
N THR A 459 -8.21 -5.74 6.93
CA THR A 459 -9.05 -4.54 6.99
C THR A 459 -9.15 -3.88 5.63
N LEU A 460 -10.33 -3.39 5.27
CA LEU A 460 -10.49 -2.63 4.03
C LEU A 460 -9.75 -1.29 4.07
N GLU A 461 -9.70 -0.65 5.25
CA GLU A 461 -8.95 0.60 5.44
C GLU A 461 -7.56 0.33 6.00
N ARG A 462 -6.62 1.23 5.69
CA ARG A 462 -5.28 1.19 6.25
C ARG A 462 -5.31 1.30 7.77
N VAL A 463 -4.72 0.31 8.43
CA VAL A 463 -4.60 0.19 9.89
C VAL A 463 -3.16 -0.15 10.29
N ASP A 464 -2.19 0.11 9.42
CA ASP A 464 -0.79 -0.27 9.61
C ASP A 464 -0.20 0.23 10.95
N PRO A 465 -0.55 1.45 11.43
CA PRO A 465 -0.16 1.90 12.77
C PRO A 465 -0.63 1.00 13.91
N PHE A 466 -1.74 0.29 13.72
CA PHE A 466 -2.28 -0.66 14.69
C PHE A 466 -1.58 -2.02 14.60
N ALA A 467 -1.12 -2.43 13.42
CA ALA A 467 -0.45 -3.72 13.21
C ALA A 467 0.84 -3.85 14.01
N THR A 468 1.55 -2.73 14.19
CA THR A 468 2.79 -2.65 14.97
C THR A 468 2.58 -2.40 16.45
N HIS A 469 1.39 -1.93 16.83
CA HIS A 469 1.14 -1.40 18.15
C HIS A 469 -0.31 -1.65 18.58
N LEU A 470 -0.66 -2.92 18.71
CA LEU A 470 -1.86 -3.27 19.47
C LEU A 470 -1.61 -2.86 20.94
N PRO A 471 -2.44 -1.96 21.51
CA PRO A 471 -2.23 -1.49 22.87
C PRO A 471 -2.53 -2.63 23.84
N ASP A 472 -1.49 -3.36 24.22
CA ASP A 472 -1.59 -4.32 25.30
C ASP A 472 -1.38 -3.62 26.64
N GLY A 473 -2.48 -3.06 27.16
CA GLY A 473 -2.68 -2.85 28.59
C GLY A 473 -2.82 -4.15 29.38
N GLY A 474 -2.15 -5.23 28.96
CA GLY A 474 -2.03 -6.51 29.68
C GLY A 474 -3.30 -7.36 29.80
N LYS A 475 -4.32 -7.18 28.95
CA LYS A 475 -5.64 -7.83 29.14
C LYS A 475 -6.16 -8.68 27.97
N ARG A 476 -5.42 -8.83 26.87
CA ARG A 476 -5.89 -9.63 25.73
C ARG A 476 -5.53 -11.11 25.93
N SER A 477 -6.33 -11.82 26.72
CA SER A 477 -6.19 -13.27 26.90
C SER A 477 -6.64 -14.11 25.68
N ALA A 478 -6.93 -13.46 24.54
CA ALA A 478 -7.61 -14.05 23.38
C ALA A 478 -6.81 -13.92 22.08
N GLU A 479 -5.51 -13.61 22.12
CA GLU A 479 -4.68 -13.65 20.92
C GLU A 479 -4.31 -15.11 20.57
N PRO A 480 -4.33 -15.49 19.28
CA PRO A 480 -3.80 -16.78 18.84
C PRO A 480 -2.35 -16.99 19.29
N LYS A 481 -2.00 -18.22 19.67
CA LYS A 481 -0.67 -18.55 20.21
C LYS A 481 0.47 -18.16 19.28
N ASP A 482 0.26 -18.20 17.97
CA ASP A 482 1.28 -17.93 16.96
C ASP A 482 1.28 -16.48 16.45
N GLY A 483 0.49 -15.62 17.09
CA GLY A 483 0.25 -14.24 16.68
C GLY A 483 -0.77 -14.13 15.55
N THR A 484 -1.01 -12.90 15.13
CA THR A 484 -1.93 -12.58 14.03
C THR A 484 -1.28 -11.62 13.05
N TRP A 485 -1.35 -11.94 11.76
CA TRP A 485 -0.98 -11.01 10.71
C TRP A 485 -2.14 -10.03 10.46
N LEU A 486 -1.99 -8.78 10.88
CA LEU A 486 -2.89 -7.69 10.54
C LEU A 486 -2.43 -7.04 9.24
N VAL A 487 -3.29 -6.99 8.23
CA VAL A 487 -2.96 -6.49 6.90
C VAL A 487 -4.15 -5.78 6.27
N THR A 488 -3.90 -4.86 5.35
CA THR A 488 -4.96 -4.20 4.58
C THR A 488 -5.39 -5.07 3.40
N LEU A 489 -6.60 -4.88 2.88
CA LEU A 489 -7.05 -5.63 1.71
C LEU A 489 -6.15 -5.38 0.49
N ALA A 490 -5.74 -4.13 0.27
CA ALA A 490 -4.84 -3.78 -0.83
C ALA A 490 -3.49 -4.48 -0.68
N ASP A 491 -2.92 -4.51 0.53
CA ASP A 491 -1.64 -5.18 0.78
C ASP A 491 -1.75 -6.71 0.68
N LEU A 492 -2.85 -7.31 1.15
CA LEU A 492 -3.09 -8.75 0.97
C LEU A 492 -3.15 -9.11 -0.52
N MET A 493 -3.87 -8.31 -1.32
CA MET A 493 -3.97 -8.50 -2.77
C MET A 493 -2.61 -8.34 -3.46
N MET A 494 -1.80 -7.38 -3.03
CA MET A 494 -0.42 -7.21 -3.48
C MET A 494 0.43 -8.45 -3.16
N VAL A 495 0.39 -8.91 -1.91
CA VAL A 495 1.14 -10.11 -1.47
C VAL A 495 0.69 -11.35 -2.25
N ALA A 496 -0.61 -11.53 -2.48
CA ALA A 496 -1.15 -12.65 -3.26
C ALA A 496 -0.77 -12.59 -4.75
N ASP A 497 -0.65 -11.38 -5.33
CA ASP A 497 -0.22 -11.20 -6.72
C ASP A 497 1.30 -11.46 -6.90
N ILE A 498 2.11 -11.11 -5.90
CA ILE A 498 3.55 -11.35 -5.89
C ILE A 498 3.87 -12.82 -5.55
N LEU A 499 3.34 -13.32 -4.43
CA LEU A 499 3.56 -14.68 -3.92
C LEU A 499 2.47 -15.64 -4.39
N ARG A 500 2.54 -16.03 -5.67
CA ARG A 500 1.48 -16.82 -6.31
C ARG A 500 1.49 -18.30 -5.94
N HIS A 501 2.61 -18.81 -5.45
CA HIS A 501 2.71 -20.21 -5.04
C HIS A 501 2.22 -20.40 -3.59
N PRO A 502 1.39 -21.44 -3.30
CA PRO A 502 0.89 -21.71 -1.95
C PRO A 502 1.96 -21.73 -0.86
N ALA A 503 3.12 -22.35 -1.15
CA ALA A 503 4.23 -22.43 -0.21
C ALA A 503 4.84 -21.06 0.12
N GLU A 504 4.98 -20.17 -0.87
CA GLU A 504 5.54 -18.84 -0.68
C GLU A 504 4.60 -17.99 0.18
N PHE A 505 3.32 -17.92 -0.20
CA PHE A 505 2.33 -17.16 0.53
C PHE A 505 2.17 -17.66 1.96
N TYR A 506 2.06 -18.98 2.16
CA TYR A 506 1.91 -19.56 3.49
C TYR A 506 3.13 -19.28 4.38
N ALA A 507 4.35 -19.43 3.85
CA ALA A 507 5.57 -19.13 4.58
C ALA A 507 5.67 -17.65 4.97
N TYR A 508 5.28 -16.74 4.07
CA TYR A 508 5.23 -15.31 4.35
C TYR A 508 4.21 -14.97 5.43
N ALA A 509 2.95 -15.42 5.28
CA ALA A 509 1.88 -15.20 6.26
C ALA A 509 2.25 -15.71 7.66
N ARG A 510 2.85 -16.91 7.73
CA ARG A 510 3.37 -17.46 9.00
C ARG A 510 4.48 -16.61 9.59
N THR A 511 5.42 -16.14 8.76
CA THR A 511 6.51 -15.25 9.21
C THR A 511 5.96 -13.94 9.76
N ARG A 512 4.96 -13.35 9.08
CA ARG A 512 4.32 -12.11 9.53
C ARG A 512 3.56 -12.26 10.85
N ALA A 513 2.80 -13.34 11.02
CA ALA A 513 2.16 -13.66 12.31
C ALA A 513 3.20 -13.84 13.43
N ALA A 514 4.32 -14.53 13.15
CA ALA A 514 5.39 -14.72 14.11
C ALA A 514 6.12 -13.41 14.48
N ILE A 515 6.32 -12.49 13.52
CA ILE A 515 6.85 -11.14 13.76
C ILE A 515 5.92 -10.37 14.70
N ALA A 516 4.61 -10.42 14.46
CA ALA A 516 3.61 -9.77 15.32
C ALA A 516 3.67 -10.32 16.76
N LYS A 517 3.74 -11.65 16.91
CA LYS A 517 3.91 -12.32 18.21
C LYS A 517 5.19 -11.91 18.94
N ALA A 518 6.32 -11.85 18.23
CA ALA A 518 7.60 -11.46 18.82
C ALA A 518 7.67 -9.96 19.18
N GLY A 519 6.78 -9.15 18.61
CA GLY A 519 6.75 -7.69 18.80
C GLY A 519 7.79 -6.93 17.96
N GLY A 520 8.44 -7.60 17.00
CA GLY A 520 9.48 -7.00 16.17
C GLY A 520 9.94 -7.87 14.98
N PRO A 521 10.50 -7.26 13.92
CA PRO A 521 10.65 -5.82 13.71
C PRO A 521 9.31 -5.10 13.47
N ARG A 522 9.28 -3.79 13.69
CA ARG A 522 8.11 -2.96 13.37
C ARG A 522 8.00 -2.81 11.85
N VAL A 523 6.78 -3.02 11.36
CA VAL A 523 6.39 -2.93 9.95
C VAL A 523 5.43 -1.77 9.77
N PHE A 524 5.88 -0.68 9.14
CA PHE A 524 5.00 0.47 8.87
C PHE A 524 4.19 0.30 7.58
N VAL A 525 4.77 -0.37 6.59
CA VAL A 525 4.14 -0.62 5.29
C VAL A 525 4.42 -2.07 4.92
N GLU A 526 3.38 -2.81 4.51
CA GLU A 526 3.53 -4.24 4.22
C GLU A 526 4.42 -4.49 2.98
N ALA A 527 4.48 -3.55 2.03
CA ALA A 527 5.40 -3.63 0.88
C ALA A 527 6.88 -3.68 1.31
N ASP A 528 7.26 -2.96 2.38
CA ASP A 528 8.63 -3.03 2.93
C ASP A 528 8.89 -4.37 3.62
N ALA A 529 7.90 -4.92 4.35
CA ALA A 529 8.02 -6.25 4.95
C ALA A 529 8.13 -7.36 3.89
N LEU A 530 7.35 -7.25 2.82
CA LEU A 530 7.42 -8.18 1.70
C LEU A 530 8.79 -8.11 1.04
N ALA A 531 9.26 -6.91 0.67
CA ALA A 531 10.59 -6.74 0.07
C ALA A 531 11.71 -7.27 0.97
N ALA A 532 11.69 -6.95 2.27
CA ALA A 532 12.68 -7.44 3.21
C ALA A 532 12.64 -8.97 3.38
N TRP A 533 11.47 -9.60 3.24
CA TRP A 533 11.36 -11.06 3.22
C TRP A 533 11.87 -11.66 1.90
N LEU A 534 11.54 -11.06 0.76
CA LEU A 534 12.02 -11.50 -0.56
C LEU A 534 13.56 -11.45 -0.63
N ASP A 535 14.17 -10.38 -0.14
CA ASP A 535 15.60 -10.13 -0.27
C ASP A 535 16.44 -10.79 0.84
N HIS A 536 15.92 -10.83 2.07
CA HIS A 536 16.72 -11.16 3.26
C HIS A 536 16.06 -12.18 4.20
N ARG A 537 14.87 -12.69 3.84
CA ARG A 537 14.09 -13.61 4.69
C ARG A 537 13.99 -13.11 6.13
N VAL A 538 13.66 -11.81 6.31
CA VAL A 538 13.57 -11.22 7.65
C VAL A 538 12.76 -12.10 8.60
N GLN A 539 13.33 -12.33 9.78
CA GLN A 539 12.79 -13.20 10.82
C GLN A 539 12.20 -12.39 11.99
N PRO A 540 11.33 -13.01 12.81
CA PRO A 540 10.88 -12.45 14.07
C PRO A 540 12.06 -12.11 14.99
N VAL A 541 11.96 -10.97 15.67
CA VAL A 541 12.94 -10.53 16.68
C VAL A 541 12.18 -10.05 17.89
N GLU A 542 12.56 -10.53 19.07
CA GLU A 542 12.09 -9.99 20.37
C GLU A 542 12.95 -8.76 20.73
N PRO A 543 12.41 -7.53 20.65
CA PRO A 543 13.18 -6.35 21.02
C PRO A 543 13.42 -6.31 22.53
N ALA A 544 14.58 -5.79 22.96
CA ALA A 544 14.77 -5.46 24.37
C ALA A 544 13.76 -4.38 24.84
N PRO A 545 13.48 -4.24 26.16
CA PRO A 545 12.47 -3.30 26.67
C PRO A 545 12.62 -1.84 26.23
N ASP A 546 13.85 -1.41 25.95
CA ASP A 546 14.23 -0.07 25.48
C ASP A 546 14.67 -0.04 24.01
N GLU A 547 14.51 -1.15 23.28
CA GLU A 547 14.92 -1.28 21.89
C GLU A 547 13.73 -1.18 20.93
N ILE A 548 13.96 -0.46 19.85
CA ILE A 548 13.07 -0.40 18.70
C ILE A 548 13.84 -1.01 17.53
N VAL A 549 13.31 -2.12 17.02
CA VAL A 549 13.80 -2.76 15.79
C VAL A 549 12.85 -2.37 14.67
N LEU A 550 13.36 -1.71 13.65
CA LEU A 550 12.62 -1.28 12.46
C LEU A 550 13.10 -2.06 11.25
N LEU A 551 12.20 -2.32 10.30
CA LEU A 551 12.62 -2.66 8.95
C LEU A 551 13.30 -1.45 8.30
N ASP A 552 14.39 -1.69 7.57
CA ASP A 552 14.91 -0.74 6.62
C ASP A 552 14.00 -0.69 5.38
N THR A 553 13.90 0.47 4.75
CA THR A 553 13.07 0.65 3.55
C THR A 553 13.70 -0.09 2.38
N GLY A 554 12.94 -0.99 1.75
CA GLY A 554 13.43 -1.86 0.66
C GLY A 554 12.42 -2.10 -0.46
N SER A 555 11.23 -1.49 -0.40
CA SER A 555 10.13 -1.73 -1.36
C SER A 555 10.34 -1.19 -2.78
N GLU A 556 11.57 -0.82 -3.19
CA GLU A 556 11.83 -0.24 -4.52
C GLU A 556 11.35 -1.16 -5.66
N ALA A 557 11.71 -2.45 -5.64
CA ALA A 557 11.28 -3.39 -6.68
C ALA A 557 9.74 -3.60 -6.72
N VAL A 558 9.09 -3.59 -5.56
CA VAL A 558 7.62 -3.69 -5.45
C VAL A 558 6.96 -2.41 -5.96
N ASN A 559 7.47 -1.25 -5.55
CA ASN A 559 7.00 0.05 -6.02
C ASN A 559 7.17 0.19 -7.52
N ASP A 560 8.35 -0.13 -8.07
CA ASP A 560 8.61 -0.10 -9.50
C ASP A 560 7.62 -1.00 -10.24
N TYR A 561 7.38 -2.22 -9.76
CA TYR A 561 6.43 -3.14 -10.39
C TYR A 561 5.01 -2.55 -10.55
N TYR A 562 4.50 -1.84 -9.55
CA TYR A 562 3.13 -1.31 -9.57
C TYR A 562 3.00 0.16 -10.00
N THR A 563 4.07 0.95 -9.94
CA THR A 563 4.02 2.39 -10.21
C THR A 563 4.67 2.78 -11.54
N HIS A 564 5.31 1.85 -12.25
CA HIS A 564 5.92 2.17 -13.52
C HIS A 564 4.86 2.63 -14.54
N VAL A 565 4.82 3.94 -14.76
CA VAL A 565 4.12 4.54 -15.89
C VAL A 565 4.83 4.03 -17.14
N ILE A 566 4.09 3.35 -18.02
CA ILE A 566 4.62 2.88 -19.31
C ILE A 566 5.03 4.12 -20.09
N THR A 567 6.31 4.43 -20.10
CA THR A 567 6.85 5.29 -21.16
C THR A 567 6.82 4.47 -22.44
N LEU A 568 6.46 5.08 -23.57
CA LEU A 568 6.44 4.38 -24.86
C LEU A 568 7.82 3.72 -25.10
N GLY A 569 7.86 2.38 -25.06
CA GLY A 569 9.07 1.58 -25.26
C GLY A 569 9.79 1.07 -24.00
N SER A 570 9.34 1.39 -22.78
CA SER A 570 9.92 0.79 -21.56
C SER A 570 9.47 -0.66 -21.40
N VAL A 571 10.42 -1.55 -21.08
CA VAL A 571 10.11 -2.92 -20.65
C VAL A 571 9.46 -2.85 -19.27
N SER A 572 8.27 -3.44 -19.10
CA SER A 572 7.62 -3.52 -17.79
C SER A 572 8.60 -4.16 -16.79
N PRO A 573 8.82 -3.56 -15.61
CA PRO A 573 9.67 -4.15 -14.59
C PRO A 573 9.21 -5.58 -14.28
N ALA A 574 10.19 -6.46 -14.07
CA ALA A 574 9.92 -7.83 -13.68
C ALA A 574 9.19 -7.84 -12.34
N ARG A 575 8.22 -8.73 -12.18
CA ARG A 575 7.60 -8.96 -10.88
C ARG A 575 8.68 -9.39 -9.87
N PRO A 576 8.69 -8.84 -8.65
CA PRO A 576 9.54 -9.34 -7.58
C PRO A 576 9.28 -10.83 -7.32
N ASP A 577 10.34 -11.62 -7.14
CA ASP A 577 10.24 -13.05 -6.84
C ASP A 577 10.93 -13.38 -5.52
N SER A 578 10.59 -14.52 -4.92
CA SER A 578 11.20 -14.93 -3.65
C SER A 578 12.67 -15.34 -3.80
N GLY A 579 13.18 -15.54 -5.02
CA GLY A 579 14.49 -16.13 -5.29
C GLY A 579 14.55 -17.65 -5.08
N VAL A 580 13.45 -18.29 -4.64
CA VAL A 580 13.34 -19.76 -4.65
C VAL A 580 13.29 -20.25 -6.10
N LEU A 581 13.99 -21.34 -6.38
CA LEU A 581 14.03 -21.91 -7.73
C LEU A 581 12.67 -22.53 -8.07
N GLU A 582 12.19 -22.33 -9.30
CA GLU A 582 10.92 -22.91 -9.80
C GLU A 582 10.89 -24.43 -9.58
N GLU A 583 12.00 -25.13 -9.82
CA GLU A 583 12.07 -26.57 -9.61
C GLU A 583 11.88 -27.00 -8.15
N VAL A 584 12.16 -26.11 -7.19
CA VAL A 584 11.91 -26.34 -5.76
C VAL A 584 10.43 -26.16 -5.44
N LEU A 585 9.79 -25.16 -6.03
CA LEU A 585 8.35 -24.94 -5.91
C LEU A 585 7.58 -26.14 -6.51
N ASP A 586 7.95 -26.58 -7.71
CA ASP A 586 7.39 -27.79 -8.33
C ASP A 586 7.57 -29.03 -7.45
N ALA A 587 8.73 -29.17 -6.80
CA ALA A 587 8.97 -30.27 -5.87
C ALA A 587 8.10 -30.17 -4.61
N LEU A 588 7.77 -28.96 -4.14
CA LEU A 588 6.82 -28.76 -3.05
C LEU A 588 5.39 -29.11 -3.47
N ASP A 589 5.00 -28.88 -4.73
CA ASP A 589 3.70 -29.33 -5.25
C ASP A 589 3.60 -30.86 -5.29
N VAL A 590 4.67 -31.55 -5.69
CA VAL A 590 4.71 -33.01 -5.61
C VAL A 590 4.65 -33.51 -4.17
N VAL A 591 5.37 -32.86 -3.25
CA VAL A 591 5.25 -33.17 -1.81
C VAL A 591 3.82 -32.94 -1.32
N HIS A 592 3.16 -31.87 -1.75
CA HIS A 592 1.78 -31.58 -1.38
C HIS A 592 0.84 -32.73 -1.78
N HIS A 593 1.03 -33.25 -2.99
CA HIS A 593 0.19 -34.33 -3.53
C HIS A 593 0.52 -35.71 -2.93
N GLU A 594 1.80 -36.06 -2.83
CA GLU A 594 2.24 -37.41 -2.47
C GLU A 594 2.48 -37.60 -0.97
N ARG A 595 2.89 -36.54 -0.26
CA ARG A 595 3.28 -36.55 1.17
C ARG A 595 2.77 -35.30 1.89
N PRO A 596 1.46 -35.03 1.88
CA PRO A 596 0.88 -33.79 2.39
C PRO A 596 1.26 -33.47 3.84
N GLN A 597 1.49 -34.49 4.67
CA GLN A 597 1.93 -34.33 6.07
C GLN A 597 3.34 -33.74 6.21
N ASP A 598 4.21 -33.93 5.21
CA ASP A 598 5.58 -33.41 5.21
C ASP A 598 5.65 -31.99 4.60
N TRP A 599 4.58 -31.57 3.91
CA TRP A 599 4.58 -30.34 3.11
C TRP A 599 4.85 -29.09 3.93
N ASN A 600 4.22 -28.96 5.10
CA ASN A 600 4.33 -27.78 5.96
C ASN A 600 5.80 -27.51 6.32
N ASP A 601 6.45 -28.50 6.92
CA ASP A 601 7.84 -28.37 7.40
C ASP A 601 8.81 -28.15 6.24
N LEU A 602 8.59 -28.83 5.11
CA LEU A 602 9.42 -28.67 3.92
C LEU A 602 9.25 -27.29 3.28
N ALA A 603 8.02 -26.78 3.16
CA ALA A 603 7.74 -25.45 2.63
C ALA A 603 8.43 -24.39 3.49
N ILE A 604 8.29 -24.45 4.82
CA ILE A 604 8.91 -23.49 5.72
C ILE A 604 10.43 -23.60 5.68
N ALA A 605 10.99 -24.81 5.69
CA ALA A 605 12.43 -25.01 5.64
C ALA A 605 13.04 -24.51 4.32
N ALA A 606 12.35 -24.72 3.19
CA ALA A 606 12.74 -24.18 1.89
C ALA A 606 12.67 -22.66 1.85
N LEU A 607 11.55 -22.09 2.30
CA LEU A 607 11.32 -20.66 2.22
C LEU A 607 12.08 -19.87 3.30
N ALA A 608 12.71 -20.53 4.27
CA ALA A 608 13.67 -19.91 5.20
C ALA A 608 15.10 -19.78 4.64
N VAL A 609 15.42 -20.44 3.50
CA VAL A 609 16.75 -20.34 2.86
C VAL A 609 16.90 -18.98 2.19
N GLN A 610 18.05 -18.32 2.42
CA GLN A 610 18.37 -17.04 1.78
C GLN A 610 18.45 -17.19 0.26
N PRO A 611 18.00 -16.19 -0.53
CA PRO A 611 18.02 -16.25 -1.99
C PRO A 611 19.39 -16.63 -2.58
N GLU A 612 20.48 -16.06 -2.05
CA GLU A 612 21.85 -16.32 -2.49
C GLU A 612 22.34 -17.77 -2.22
N ASP A 613 21.78 -18.42 -1.21
CA ASP A 613 22.17 -19.76 -0.77
C ASP A 613 21.64 -20.85 -1.70
N TRP A 614 20.70 -20.54 -2.59
CA TRP A 614 20.24 -21.45 -3.65
C TRP A 614 21.27 -21.68 -4.76
N ARG A 615 22.36 -20.91 -4.80
CA ARG A 615 23.39 -20.97 -5.84
C ARG A 615 24.01 -22.36 -6.07
N PRO A 616 24.30 -23.20 -5.04
CA PRO A 616 24.79 -24.56 -5.24
C PRO A 616 23.78 -25.47 -5.95
N VAL A 617 22.48 -25.37 -5.61
CA VAL A 617 21.40 -26.14 -6.26
C VAL A 617 21.26 -25.71 -7.72
N ARG A 618 21.23 -24.40 -8.00
CA ARG A 618 21.18 -23.87 -9.37
C ARG A 618 22.35 -24.37 -10.23
N LYS A 619 23.56 -24.46 -9.65
CA LYS A 619 24.73 -25.03 -10.33
C LYS A 619 24.60 -26.53 -10.57
N ALA A 620 23.97 -27.25 -9.65
CA ALA A 620 23.74 -28.69 -9.78
C ALA A 620 22.68 -29.01 -10.84
N LEU A 621 21.56 -28.29 -10.86
CA LEU A 621 20.51 -28.43 -11.87
C LEU A 621 21.06 -28.20 -13.29
N ARG A 622 21.80 -27.10 -13.50
CA ARG A 622 22.48 -26.85 -14.79
C ARG A 622 23.46 -27.94 -15.19
N ALA A 623 24.09 -28.63 -14.23
CA ALA A 623 25.01 -29.73 -14.50
C ALA A 623 24.29 -31.07 -14.77
N ALA A 624 23.04 -31.20 -14.35
CA ALA A 624 22.18 -32.36 -14.57
C ALA A 624 21.42 -32.29 -15.90
N GLN A 625 21.33 -31.12 -16.54
CA GLN A 625 20.73 -30.98 -17.86
C GLN A 625 21.51 -31.82 -18.90
N PRO A 626 20.80 -32.54 -19.80
CA PRO A 626 21.43 -33.39 -20.80
C PRO A 626 22.19 -32.55 -21.84
N VAL A 627 23.51 -32.44 -21.69
CA VAL A 627 24.41 -31.82 -22.68
C VAL A 627 25.19 -32.91 -23.41
N THR A 628 25.33 -32.78 -24.72
CA THR A 628 26.02 -33.73 -25.63
C THR A 628 27.48 -34.02 -25.27
N THR A 629 28.14 -33.18 -24.46
CA THR A 629 29.50 -33.40 -23.93
C THR A 629 29.61 -33.01 -22.45
N VAL A 630 29.36 -33.97 -21.55
CA VAL A 630 29.46 -33.75 -20.10
C VAL A 630 30.92 -33.86 -19.63
N THR A 631 31.51 -32.76 -19.15
CA THR A 631 32.86 -32.77 -18.57
C THR A 631 32.94 -33.63 -17.29
N ARG A 632 34.12 -34.18 -16.98
CA ARG A 632 34.36 -34.95 -15.72
C ARG A 632 33.98 -34.15 -14.46
N ARG A 633 34.17 -32.82 -14.49
CA ARG A 633 33.78 -31.91 -13.39
C ARG A 633 32.26 -31.84 -13.22
N ALA A 634 31.50 -31.78 -14.32
CA ALA A 634 30.04 -31.80 -14.27
C ALA A 634 29.51 -33.12 -13.70
N ARG A 635 30.04 -34.28 -14.14
CA ARG A 635 29.67 -35.60 -13.57
C ARG A 635 29.93 -35.71 -12.07
N LYS A 636 31.08 -35.21 -11.59
CA LYS A 636 31.41 -35.20 -10.15
C LYS A 636 30.45 -34.30 -9.36
N ARG A 637 30.03 -33.16 -9.92
CA ARG A 637 29.04 -32.27 -9.30
C ARG A 637 27.65 -32.91 -9.25
N ALA A 638 27.20 -33.52 -10.35
CA ALA A 638 25.93 -34.24 -10.38
C ALA A 638 25.88 -35.37 -9.33
N ARG A 639 26.96 -36.17 -9.20
CA ARG A 639 27.06 -37.19 -8.14
C ARG A 639 26.96 -36.59 -6.73
N ARG A 640 27.70 -35.52 -6.45
CA ARG A 640 27.62 -34.83 -5.14
C ARG A 640 26.23 -34.26 -4.86
N ALA A 641 25.53 -33.81 -5.89
CA ALA A 641 24.16 -33.31 -5.73
C ALA A 641 23.14 -34.44 -5.49
N ALA A 642 23.42 -35.64 -6.02
CA ALA A 642 22.68 -36.86 -5.69
C ALA A 642 22.94 -37.35 -4.26
N ASP A 643 24.10 -37.04 -3.67
CA ASP A 643 24.40 -37.30 -2.25
C ASP A 643 23.72 -36.30 -1.28
N GLY A 644 23.12 -35.22 -1.82
CA GLY A 644 22.40 -34.20 -1.08
C GLY A 644 23.18 -32.90 -0.86
N ILE A 645 22.53 -31.77 -1.12
CA ILE A 645 23.02 -30.42 -0.87
C ILE A 645 22.31 -29.91 0.39
N ARG A 646 23.05 -29.79 1.49
CA ARG A 646 22.51 -29.22 2.73
C ARG A 646 22.52 -27.70 2.63
N LEU A 647 21.34 -27.10 2.68
CA LEU A 647 21.16 -25.63 2.61
C LEU A 647 20.98 -25.02 4.00
N SER A 648 20.32 -25.75 4.91
CA SER A 648 20.12 -25.32 6.29
C SER A 648 20.18 -26.53 7.24
N PRO A 649 20.10 -26.32 8.57
CA PRO A 649 19.98 -27.43 9.50
C PRO A 649 18.76 -28.32 9.22
N GLN A 650 17.69 -27.74 8.68
CA GLN A 650 16.39 -28.36 8.44
C GLN A 650 16.14 -28.78 6.99
N LEU A 651 16.95 -28.35 6.02
CA LEU A 651 16.73 -28.65 4.60
C LEU A 651 17.94 -29.28 3.91
N THR A 652 17.71 -30.43 3.29
CA THR A 652 18.62 -31.06 2.34
C THR A 652 17.91 -31.28 1.01
N VAL A 653 18.54 -30.83 -0.08
CA VAL A 653 18.03 -30.91 -1.45
C VAL A 653 18.82 -31.94 -2.24
N TYR A 654 18.14 -32.90 -2.85
CA TYR A 654 18.76 -33.90 -3.72
C TYR A 654 18.40 -33.61 -5.18
N VAL A 655 19.41 -33.63 -6.06
CA VAL A 655 19.22 -33.40 -7.50
C VAL A 655 19.44 -34.72 -8.23
N ARG A 656 18.41 -35.23 -8.91
CA ARG A 656 18.49 -36.46 -9.74
C ARG A 656 18.53 -36.13 -11.22
N SER A 657 19.38 -36.84 -11.96
CA SER A 657 19.45 -36.79 -13.43
C SER A 657 18.42 -37.74 -14.04
N SER A 658 17.70 -37.33 -15.09
CA SER A 658 16.73 -38.19 -15.79
C SER A 658 17.29 -39.43 -16.46
N THR A 659 18.62 -39.53 -16.57
CA THR A 659 19.30 -40.69 -17.17
C THR A 659 19.36 -41.92 -16.25
N ASP A 660 18.91 -41.84 -15.00
CA ASP A 660 18.74 -43.02 -14.15
C ASP A 660 17.44 -43.75 -14.53
N GLU A 661 17.56 -44.72 -15.44
CA GLU A 661 16.47 -45.48 -16.09
C GLU A 661 15.61 -46.35 -15.13
N THR A 662 15.85 -46.34 -13.81
CA THR A 662 15.21 -47.30 -12.90
C THR A 662 13.84 -46.86 -12.36
N SER A 663 13.36 -45.65 -12.67
CA SER A 663 11.97 -45.27 -12.40
C SER A 663 11.56 -44.03 -13.21
N PRO A 664 10.50 -44.08 -14.06
CA PRO A 664 9.97 -42.88 -14.69
C PRO A 664 9.42 -41.95 -13.61
N SER A 665 10.11 -40.84 -13.37
CA SER A 665 9.66 -39.81 -12.43
C SER A 665 8.67 -38.87 -13.14
N PRO A 666 7.55 -38.49 -12.51
CA PRO A 666 6.60 -37.52 -13.08
C PRO A 666 7.18 -36.09 -13.21
N LEU A 667 8.34 -35.82 -12.61
CA LEU A 667 8.98 -34.49 -12.48
C LEU A 667 9.82 -34.02 -13.69
N GLY A 668 9.68 -34.62 -14.88
CA GLY A 668 10.47 -34.22 -16.05
C GLY A 668 11.97 -34.56 -15.96
N PRO A 669 12.83 -33.95 -16.82
CA PRO A 669 14.20 -34.42 -17.06
C PRO A 669 15.23 -34.14 -15.93
N ALA A 670 14.84 -33.43 -14.88
CA ALA A 670 15.63 -33.27 -13.65
C ALA A 670 14.69 -33.16 -12.45
N ALA A 671 14.69 -34.17 -11.58
CA ALA A 671 13.79 -34.22 -10.42
C ALA A 671 14.52 -33.76 -9.15
N LEU A 672 13.92 -32.85 -8.39
CA LEU A 672 14.35 -32.50 -7.04
C LEU A 672 13.61 -33.35 -6.01
N LEU A 673 14.34 -33.83 -5.01
CA LEU A 673 13.74 -34.42 -3.81
C LEU A 673 14.13 -33.58 -2.60
N LEU A 674 13.12 -33.19 -1.82
CA LEU A 674 13.30 -32.42 -0.59
C LEU A 674 13.13 -33.34 0.62
N ARG A 675 14.03 -33.19 1.60
CA ARG A 675 13.96 -33.86 2.91
C ARG A 675 14.27 -32.91 4.05
N THR A 676 13.44 -32.97 5.08
CA THR A 676 13.77 -32.51 6.43
C THR A 676 14.53 -33.60 7.19
N ARG A 677 15.19 -33.23 8.28
CA ARG A 677 15.92 -34.17 9.15
C ARG A 677 15.01 -34.92 10.09
#